data_AF-A0A8J2TGG8-F1
#
_entry.id   AF-A0A8J2TGG8-F1
#
_cell.length_a   1.000
_cell.length_b   1.000
_cell.length_c   1.000
_cell.angle_alpha   90.00
_cell.angle_beta   90.00
_cell.angle_gamma   90.00
#
_symmetry.space_group_name_H-M   'P 1'
#
loop_
_entity.id
_entity.type
_entity.pdbx_description
1 polymer ?
#
loop_
_entity_poly.entity_id
_entity_poly.type
_entity_poly.pdbx_seq_one_letter_code
_entity_poly.pdbx_strand_id
1 'polypeptide(L)'
;MQDNQRIIHLTEISATNFPISNQYKYKCRVQILSNEGKTLLNKDLFARMQPSWLVELKNKGDCTIAITFCYREGDISQPWQDAGEIRFTTQDYLNGERSTELEFPLTTWTQAPQLKLKARLTQSTNESNNSTISLLNNQNGHKTWKKSHTNGNVAVELPEAVTLTSAEEVIVKDVWNKLRAWKELQMEKFLKRLLLEEPELEYQFGEAIASISDFFYELFDCAVHQLQPETQIIIGEPLMGVPPEKGDGLDTVEEYGKLFADLGMRPQHWIKARQVWMWMLPSTPYLEEYDLENLSFGSNSALYRFFNTYIILPMASAVRRYEEALPPQMLQQMAASWSVFSQNKQEMGMEFYQILFQKYPFVLPIFGRADMDYLSLHLFQALEFLMRCLQSGSSEEMLQELRFLGQVHSFAEVPTCAYPAIGDTMFTLFEKYDPNFSDELRQAWQTLLDRVINVIKLPKLNEERLLKKAKQFLDLISSEQAWELEDRSRRWQEIQEEIRATGTYTHTYEELAYGAQVAWRNASKCVGRIAWNNMVIRDRRHITDPDEIFQELKEHVKIATNGGNLQITMTAFRPRQPKERWGIRTWNSQLYRYAAYKQADGSVIGDPANLALTDAIIKFGWQPPEPRTEYDILPLVIEVPGQEPKMYHWEKDEVLEVFIEHPTIPEFKDLGMRWYAIPAISNFSVHIGGINYGCIPFNGWYMDTEIMRDFLDEYRYNKMEDIAKVLKLDTSSEQTLWRDRVALELNIAILHSFQKAKVTMVDHQTASRQFLTHDLREKKAGRECPGDFGWVVPAAGGSACPVWHHQMRDFYLEPAYHHAADRWDV
;
A
#
# COMPACT_ATOMS: atom_id res chain seq x y z
N MET A 1 -5.13 41.19 -6.32
CA MET A 1 -4.56 40.99 -4.98
C MET A 1 -5.52 40.05 -4.25
N GLN A 2 -5.30 38.73 -4.34
CA GLN A 2 -5.91 37.80 -3.38
C GLN A 2 -5.16 38.02 -2.07
N ASP A 3 -5.87 38.42 -1.02
CA ASP A 3 -5.29 38.50 0.31
C ASP A 3 -4.76 37.12 0.68
N ASN A 4 -3.44 37.00 0.83
CA ASN A 4 -2.77 35.80 1.33
C ASN A 4 -3.12 35.66 2.83
N GLN A 5 -4.34 35.18 3.11
CA GLN A 5 -4.79 34.98 4.49
C GLN A 5 -4.07 33.78 5.09
N ARG A 6 -3.25 34.07 6.10
CA ARG A 6 -2.58 33.11 6.98
C ARG A 6 -3.60 32.10 7.55
N ILE A 7 -3.31 30.80 7.47
CA ILE A 7 -4.09 29.74 8.13
C ILE A 7 -3.27 29.15 9.27
N ILE A 8 -3.85 29.06 10.45
CA ILE A 8 -3.23 28.45 11.63
C ILE A 8 -3.76 27.03 11.80
N HIS A 9 -2.87 26.07 12.01
CA HIS A 9 -3.18 24.69 12.31
C HIS A 9 -2.66 24.34 13.71
N LEU A 10 -3.51 23.75 14.54
CA LEU A 10 -3.11 23.03 15.75
C LEU A 10 -2.99 21.55 15.36
N THR A 11 -1.77 21.02 15.41
CA THR A 11 -1.43 19.69 14.87
C THR A 11 -1.17 18.64 15.94
N GLU A 12 -0.80 19.08 17.15
CA GLU A 12 -0.52 18.20 18.27
C GLU A 12 -0.86 18.89 19.59
N ILE A 13 -1.35 18.12 20.57
CA ILE A 13 -1.53 18.55 21.95
C ILE A 13 -0.96 17.45 22.83
N SER A 14 -0.03 17.73 23.72
CA SER A 14 0.47 16.72 24.67
C SER A 14 0.64 17.27 26.08
N ALA A 15 0.84 16.42 27.08
CA ALA A 15 1.10 16.87 28.44
C ALA A 15 2.34 16.17 29.00
N THR A 16 3.06 16.84 29.90
CA THR A 16 4.20 16.28 30.65
C THR A 16 4.04 16.55 32.14
N ASN A 17 4.72 15.75 32.97
CA ASN A 17 4.62 15.81 34.44
C ASN A 17 3.18 15.62 34.98
N PHE A 18 2.39 14.79 34.30
CA PHE A 18 1.08 14.33 34.77
C PHE A 18 1.25 13.05 35.63
N PRO A 19 0.28 12.71 36.49
CA PRO A 19 0.29 11.45 37.24
C PRO A 19 0.30 10.23 36.32
N ILE A 20 1.32 9.39 36.43
CA ILE A 20 1.44 8.15 35.64
C ILE A 20 0.88 7.00 36.48
N SER A 21 -0.38 6.64 36.25
CA SER A 21 -1.04 5.49 36.87
C SER A 21 -2.20 5.02 36.01
N ASN A 22 -2.49 3.70 36.03
CA ASN A 22 -3.63 3.10 35.33
C ASN A 22 -4.99 3.56 35.89
N GLN A 23 -4.99 4.29 37.02
CA GLN A 23 -6.18 4.89 37.61
C GLN A 23 -6.56 6.21 36.94
N TYR A 24 -5.65 6.86 36.20
CA TYR A 24 -5.93 8.13 35.54
C TYR A 24 -6.16 7.95 34.04
N LYS A 25 -7.19 8.61 33.55
CA LYS A 25 -7.44 8.87 32.13
C LYS A 25 -7.47 10.36 31.90
N TYR A 26 -7.04 10.78 30.72
CA TYR A 26 -6.92 12.17 30.33
C TYR A 26 -7.64 12.40 29.01
N LYS A 27 -8.26 13.57 28.87
CA LYS A 27 -8.78 14.07 27.59
C LYS A 27 -8.54 15.58 27.50
N CYS A 28 -8.58 16.13 26.29
CA CYS A 28 -8.63 17.58 26.11
C CYS A 28 -9.96 17.99 25.50
N ARG A 29 -10.42 19.17 25.88
CA ARG A 29 -11.46 19.91 25.17
C ARG A 29 -10.82 21.13 24.54
N VAL A 30 -10.98 21.29 23.23
CA VAL A 30 -10.34 22.37 22.47
C VAL A 30 -11.40 23.30 21.92
N GLN A 31 -11.23 24.60 22.17
CA GLN A 31 -12.05 25.64 21.60
C GLN A 31 -11.20 26.60 20.77
N ILE A 32 -11.65 26.90 19.56
CA ILE A 32 -11.11 28.00 18.75
C ILE A 32 -12.09 29.16 18.87
N LEU A 33 -11.59 30.32 19.28
CA LEU A 33 -12.36 31.54 19.49
C LEU A 33 -11.91 32.61 18.48
N SER A 34 -12.87 33.34 17.93
CA SER A 34 -12.58 34.54 17.12
C SER A 34 -11.94 35.63 17.98
N ASN A 35 -11.37 36.66 17.35
CA ASN A 35 -10.87 37.85 18.06
C ASN A 35 -11.94 38.55 18.92
N GLU A 36 -13.22 38.42 18.56
CA GLU A 36 -14.38 38.93 19.31
C GLU A 36 -14.83 37.99 20.46
N GLY A 37 -14.12 36.88 20.71
CA GLY A 37 -14.42 35.91 21.77
C GLY A 37 -15.53 34.89 21.46
N LYS A 38 -16.06 34.86 20.22
CA LYS A 38 -17.07 33.89 19.80
C LYS A 38 -16.44 32.52 19.51
N THR A 39 -17.05 31.45 20.02
CA THR A 39 -16.63 30.08 19.70
C THR A 39 -16.87 29.76 18.22
N LEU A 40 -15.78 29.48 17.50
CA LEU A 40 -15.78 29.06 16.10
C LEU A 40 -15.78 27.53 15.98
N LEU A 41 -15.08 26.85 16.88
CA LEU A 41 -14.99 25.39 16.93
C LEU A 41 -14.91 24.92 18.38
N ASN A 42 -15.56 23.81 18.69
CA ASN A 42 -15.45 23.11 19.97
C ASN A 42 -15.31 21.61 19.70
N LYS A 43 -14.23 20.99 20.20
CA LYS A 43 -13.93 19.57 19.96
C LYS A 43 -13.44 18.88 21.23
N ASP A 44 -14.09 17.78 21.58
CA ASP A 44 -13.62 16.85 22.61
C ASP A 44 -12.71 15.81 21.95
N LEU A 45 -11.54 15.59 22.55
CA LEU A 45 -10.60 14.56 22.10
C LEU A 45 -10.78 13.25 22.87
N PHE A 46 -10.37 12.13 22.28
CA PHE A 46 -10.51 10.82 22.92
C PHE A 46 -9.73 10.71 24.24
N ALA A 47 -10.31 9.95 25.16
CA ALA A 47 -9.77 9.69 26.47
C ALA A 47 -8.67 8.62 26.44
N ARG A 48 -7.63 8.80 27.24
CA ARG A 48 -6.47 7.90 27.26
C ARG A 48 -5.54 8.09 28.44
N MET A 49 -4.69 7.09 28.66
CA MET A 49 -3.72 7.09 29.77
C MET A 49 -2.50 7.96 29.48
N GLN A 50 -2.10 8.09 28.21
CA GLN A 50 -0.97 8.91 27.78
C GLN A 50 -1.49 10.15 27.03
N PRO A 51 -1.40 11.35 27.63
CA PRO A 51 -1.98 12.56 27.05
C PRO A 51 -1.10 13.14 25.92
N SER A 52 -1.12 12.55 24.71
CA SER A 52 -0.43 13.04 23.50
C SER A 52 -1.24 12.88 22.19
N TRP A 53 -2.00 13.90 21.75
CA TRP A 53 -3.08 13.85 20.74
C TRP A 53 -2.54 14.38 19.43
N LEU A 54 -2.71 13.63 18.35
CA LEU A 54 -2.61 14.17 17.00
C LEU A 54 -3.96 14.78 16.64
N VAL A 55 -3.96 16.04 16.24
CA VAL A 55 -5.16 16.79 15.86
C VAL A 55 -4.94 17.52 14.55
N GLU A 56 -6.02 17.90 13.88
CA GLU A 56 -5.97 18.85 12.78
C GLU A 56 -7.12 19.83 12.96
N LEU A 57 -6.84 20.90 13.71
CA LEU A 57 -7.80 21.99 13.91
C LEU A 57 -7.25 23.22 13.21
N LYS A 58 -8.06 23.81 12.33
CA LYS A 58 -7.65 24.94 11.50
C LYS A 58 -8.51 26.18 11.73
N ASN A 59 -7.88 27.34 11.62
CA ASN A 59 -8.56 28.63 11.62
C ASN A 59 -7.96 29.58 10.58
N LYS A 60 -8.81 30.35 9.90
CA LYS A 60 -8.40 31.41 9.00
C LYS A 60 -8.03 32.65 9.81
N GLY A 61 -6.80 33.14 9.65
CA GLY A 61 -6.25 34.24 10.42
C GLY A 61 -5.92 33.85 11.87
N ASP A 62 -5.34 34.80 12.58
CA ASP A 62 -5.04 34.63 14.00
C ASP A 62 -6.32 34.47 14.82
N CYS A 63 -6.24 33.63 15.85
CA CYS A 63 -7.34 33.31 16.75
C CYS A 63 -6.84 33.09 18.17
N THR A 64 -7.79 32.99 19.11
CA THR A 64 -7.50 32.52 20.46
C THR A 64 -7.85 31.04 20.55
N ILE A 65 -6.91 30.22 20.99
CA ILE A 65 -7.12 28.80 21.24
C ILE A 65 -7.22 28.61 22.76
N ALA A 66 -8.29 27.96 23.20
CA ALA A 66 -8.46 27.49 24.57
C ALA A 66 -8.36 25.97 24.62
N ILE A 67 -7.50 25.43 25.48
CA ILE A 67 -7.35 24.00 25.69
C ILE A 67 -7.59 23.69 27.15
N THR A 68 -8.68 22.99 27.45
CA THR A 68 -8.98 22.47 28.78
C THR A 68 -8.46 21.05 28.91
N PHE A 69 -7.48 20.85 29.79
CA PHE A 69 -6.97 19.54 30.14
C PHE A 69 -7.86 18.92 31.21
N CYS A 70 -8.44 17.75 30.91
CA CYS A 70 -9.36 17.04 31.77
C CYS A 70 -8.75 15.72 32.23
N TYR A 71 -9.05 15.29 33.45
CA TYR A 71 -8.69 13.98 33.96
C TYR A 71 -9.90 13.26 34.56
N ARG A 72 -9.82 11.93 34.64
CA ARG A 72 -10.73 11.08 35.40
C ARG A 72 -9.88 10.12 36.21
N GLU A 73 -10.14 10.09 37.52
CA GLU A 73 -9.51 9.17 38.45
C GLU A 73 -10.52 8.06 38.78
N GLY A 74 -10.19 6.81 38.44
CA GLY A 74 -11.07 5.66 38.59
C GLY A 74 -11.72 5.20 37.29
N ASP A 75 -12.82 4.45 37.41
CA ASP A 75 -13.52 3.86 36.28
C ASP A 75 -14.44 4.85 35.54
N ILE A 76 -15.17 4.34 34.54
CA ILE A 76 -16.07 5.14 33.70
C ILE A 76 -17.24 5.78 34.45
N SER A 77 -17.58 5.30 35.65
CA SER A 77 -18.64 5.88 36.49
C SER A 77 -18.24 7.20 37.12
N GLN A 78 -16.94 7.49 37.20
CA GLN A 78 -16.44 8.75 37.76
C GLN A 78 -16.55 9.89 36.73
N PRO A 79 -16.95 11.10 37.15
CA PRO A 79 -17.04 12.23 36.24
C PRO A 79 -15.65 12.71 35.80
N TRP A 80 -15.59 13.30 34.61
CA TRP A 80 -14.41 14.05 34.17
C TRP A 80 -14.27 15.33 35.01
N GLN A 81 -13.04 15.61 35.44
CA GLN A 81 -12.65 16.79 36.19
C GLN A 81 -11.69 17.64 35.36
N ASP A 82 -11.80 18.97 35.48
CA ASP A 82 -10.90 19.90 34.81
C ASP A 82 -9.63 20.07 35.65
N ALA A 83 -8.49 19.65 35.10
CA ALA A 83 -7.18 19.92 35.71
C ALA A 83 -6.76 21.38 35.49
N GLY A 84 -7.20 22.01 34.41
CA GLY A 84 -6.98 23.41 34.11
C GLY A 84 -7.20 23.75 32.64
N GLU A 85 -7.25 25.05 32.34
CA GLU A 85 -7.40 25.57 30.97
C GLU A 85 -6.25 26.52 30.67
N ILE A 86 -5.68 26.40 29.47
CA ILE A 86 -4.80 27.41 28.90
C ILE A 86 -5.54 28.17 27.80
N ARG A 87 -5.25 29.46 27.66
CA ARG A 87 -5.71 30.30 26.56
C ARG A 87 -4.53 31.09 26.01
N PHE A 88 -4.36 31.08 24.70
CA PHE A 88 -3.31 31.83 24.04
C PHE A 88 -3.76 32.32 22.66
N THR A 89 -3.20 33.46 22.23
CA THR A 89 -3.46 34.05 20.92
C THR A 89 -2.37 33.63 19.95
N THR A 90 -2.73 33.10 18.78
CA THR A 90 -1.78 32.53 17.82
C THR A 90 -0.81 33.56 17.24
N GLN A 91 -1.22 34.84 17.22
CA GLN A 91 -0.40 35.95 16.73
C GLN A 91 0.92 36.09 17.48
N ASP A 92 0.93 35.82 18.78
CA ASP A 92 2.08 36.08 19.67
C ASP A 92 3.23 35.09 19.49
N TYR A 93 2.96 33.92 18.90
CA TYR A 93 3.86 32.76 18.93
C TYR A 93 4.47 32.39 17.57
N LEU A 94 3.83 32.78 16.47
CA LEU A 94 4.26 32.40 15.13
C LEU A 94 4.93 33.59 14.40
N ASN A 95 5.83 34.31 15.09
CA ASN A 95 6.54 35.52 14.63
C ASN A 95 7.54 35.26 13.48
N GLY A 96 7.06 34.78 12.33
CA GLY A 96 7.85 34.40 11.16
C GLY A 96 8.25 32.92 11.11
N GLU A 97 8.19 32.20 12.23
CA GLU A 97 8.37 30.74 12.27
C GLU A 97 7.17 30.01 11.66
N ARG A 98 7.39 28.96 10.87
CA ARG A 98 6.30 28.20 10.23
C ARG A 98 5.69 27.12 11.09
N SER A 99 6.45 26.64 12.05
CA SER A 99 6.05 25.63 13.02
C SER A 99 6.67 26.01 14.35
N THR A 100 5.90 25.94 15.42
CA THR A 100 6.41 26.19 16.77
C THR A 100 5.76 25.22 17.76
N GLU A 101 6.52 24.78 18.75
CA GLU A 101 6.02 23.98 19.88
C GLU A 101 5.93 24.89 21.11
N LEU A 102 4.73 24.99 21.66
CA LEU A 102 4.42 25.80 22.82
C LEU A 102 4.32 24.93 24.04
N GLU A 103 4.75 25.44 25.19
CA GLU A 103 4.71 24.74 26.47
C GLU A 103 4.17 25.69 27.54
N PHE A 104 3.10 25.27 28.22
CA PHE A 104 2.37 26.07 29.21
C PHE A 104 2.26 25.32 30.54
N PRO A 105 2.61 25.94 31.68
CA PRO A 105 2.37 25.33 32.99
C PRO A 105 0.87 25.33 33.34
N LEU A 106 0.38 24.22 33.89
CA LEU A 106 -0.97 24.08 34.43
C LEU A 106 -0.89 23.82 35.95
N THR A 107 -0.94 24.89 36.74
CA THR A 107 -0.72 24.82 38.20
C THR A 107 -2.00 24.64 39.02
N THR A 108 -3.16 24.65 38.36
CA THR A 108 -4.48 24.54 38.99
C THR A 108 -4.76 23.16 39.59
N TRP A 109 -4.10 22.12 39.09
CA TRP A 109 -4.26 20.77 39.61
C TRP A 109 -3.24 20.48 40.73
N THR A 110 -3.70 20.50 41.98
CA THR A 110 -2.84 20.37 43.17
C THR A 110 -2.07 19.05 43.25
N GLN A 111 -2.59 17.98 42.64
CA GLN A 111 -1.91 16.67 42.60
C GLN A 111 -0.76 16.62 41.56
N ALA A 112 -0.74 17.56 40.61
CA ALA A 112 0.26 17.63 39.55
C ALA A 112 0.78 19.08 39.37
N PRO A 113 1.45 19.66 40.39
CA PRO A 113 1.83 21.07 40.38
C PRO A 113 2.86 21.44 39.31
N GLN A 114 3.55 20.45 38.75
CA GLN A 114 4.52 20.62 37.67
C GLN A 114 3.96 20.27 36.29
N LEU A 115 2.65 19.99 36.18
CA LEU A 115 1.98 19.67 34.92
C LEU A 115 2.23 20.76 33.89
N LYS A 116 2.58 20.34 32.68
CA LYS A 116 2.69 21.23 31.54
C LYS A 116 1.90 20.68 30.36
N LEU A 117 1.20 21.57 29.68
CA LEU A 117 0.52 21.29 28.43
C LEU A 117 1.34 21.82 27.26
N LYS A 118 1.51 21.00 26.25
CA LYS A 118 2.22 21.31 25.01
C LYS A 118 1.24 21.39 23.86
N ALA A 119 1.50 22.29 22.93
CA ALA A 119 0.71 22.45 21.72
C ALA A 119 1.64 22.74 20.54
N ARG A 120 1.45 22.05 19.42
CA ARG A 120 2.18 22.32 18.18
C ARG A 120 1.32 23.13 17.23
N LEU A 121 1.80 24.30 16.85
CA LEU A 121 1.18 25.14 15.84
C LEU A 121 1.98 25.10 14.56
N THR A 122 1.30 25.02 13.43
CA THR A 122 1.88 25.27 12.11
C THR A 122 1.07 26.32 11.37
N GLN A 123 1.70 27.06 10.46
CA GLN A 123 1.02 28.03 9.61
C GLN A 123 1.25 27.76 8.12
N SER A 124 0.21 28.00 7.32
CA SER A 124 0.26 27.94 5.86
C SER A 124 -0.40 29.18 5.24
N THR A 125 -0.18 29.40 3.93
CA THR A 125 -0.67 30.60 3.22
C THR A 125 -1.74 30.30 2.15
N ASN A 126 -1.98 29.03 1.83
CA ASN A 126 -2.98 28.63 0.84
C ASN A 126 -4.22 28.03 1.49
N GLU A 127 -5.36 28.55 1.05
CA GLU A 127 -6.68 28.05 1.37
C GLU A 127 -7.17 27.18 0.22
N SER A 128 -7.20 25.86 0.39
CA SER A 128 -8.09 25.01 -0.38
C SER A 128 -9.49 25.09 0.24
N ASN A 129 -10.47 25.46 -0.56
CA ASN A 129 -11.85 25.64 -0.13
C ASN A 129 -12.37 24.35 0.53
N ASN A 130 -12.74 24.46 1.80
CA ASN A 130 -13.57 23.47 2.48
C ASN A 130 -14.99 23.57 1.89
N SER A 131 -15.34 22.67 0.98
CA SER A 131 -16.75 22.36 0.73
C SER A 131 -17.01 20.89 1.06
N THR A 132 -17.92 20.73 2.00
CA THR A 132 -18.64 19.52 2.37
C THR A 132 -18.87 18.61 1.18
N ILE A 133 -18.57 17.33 1.38
CA ILE A 133 -18.87 16.20 0.50
C ILE A 133 -20.32 16.29 0.01
N SER A 134 -20.51 16.49 -1.29
CA SER A 134 -21.71 16.02 -1.99
C SER A 134 -21.34 14.74 -2.74
N LEU A 135 -21.40 13.61 -2.05
CA LEU A 135 -21.66 12.34 -2.73
C LEU A 135 -23.11 12.38 -3.17
N LEU A 136 -23.36 12.63 -4.45
CA LEU A 136 -24.48 12.08 -5.25
C LEU A 136 -24.56 12.71 -6.64
N ASN A 137 -24.72 11.81 -7.63
CA ASN A 137 -25.14 12.01 -9.01
C ASN A 137 -24.21 12.75 -9.99
N ASN A 138 -23.36 11.96 -10.65
CA ASN A 138 -23.35 11.90 -12.12
C ASN A 138 -22.68 10.60 -12.62
N GLN A 139 -23.39 9.48 -12.50
CA GLN A 139 -23.16 8.34 -13.39
C GLN A 139 -24.05 8.52 -14.60
N ASN A 140 -23.52 9.14 -15.65
CA ASN A 140 -24.01 8.97 -17.02
C ASN A 140 -22.85 9.25 -17.99
N GLY A 141 -21.82 8.41 -17.86
CA GLY A 141 -20.76 8.24 -18.84
C GLY A 141 -20.79 6.81 -19.34
N HIS A 142 -21.89 6.39 -19.98
CA HIS A 142 -21.87 5.18 -20.80
C HIS A 142 -20.91 5.44 -21.98
N LYS A 143 -19.60 5.19 -21.77
CA LYS A 143 -18.71 4.87 -22.89
C LYS A 143 -19.25 3.57 -23.46
N THR A 144 -19.96 3.68 -24.58
CA THR A 144 -20.31 2.54 -25.43
C THR A 144 -19.02 1.82 -25.79
N TRP A 145 -18.73 0.76 -25.06
CA TRP A 145 -17.73 -0.22 -25.43
C TRP A 145 -18.15 -0.79 -26.78
N LYS A 146 -17.37 -0.49 -27.82
CA LYS A 146 -17.46 -1.27 -29.06
C LYS A 146 -17.00 -2.67 -28.70
N LYS A 147 -17.96 -3.61 -28.56
CA LYS A 147 -17.70 -5.05 -28.49
C LYS A 147 -16.86 -5.42 -29.72
N SER A 148 -15.56 -5.61 -29.52
CA SER A 148 -14.76 -6.45 -30.41
C SER A 148 -15.18 -7.88 -30.12
N HIS A 149 -16.25 -8.33 -30.76
CA HIS A 149 -16.55 -9.75 -30.85
C HIS A 149 -15.53 -10.37 -31.80
N THR A 150 -14.39 -10.77 -31.26
CA THR A 150 -13.62 -11.89 -31.82
C THR A 150 -14.33 -13.19 -31.46
N ASN A 151 -15.53 -13.38 -32.02
CA ASN A 151 -16.12 -14.70 -32.18
C ASN A 151 -15.32 -15.41 -33.29
N GLY A 152 -14.13 -15.84 -32.93
CA GLY A 152 -13.31 -16.76 -33.69
C GLY A 152 -12.79 -17.79 -32.72
N ASN A 153 -13.35 -18.99 -32.76
CA ASN A 153 -12.81 -20.19 -32.14
C ASN A 153 -11.48 -20.54 -32.84
N VAL A 154 -10.48 -19.66 -32.73
CA VAL A 154 -9.12 -19.97 -33.14
C VAL A 154 -8.58 -20.86 -32.03
N ALA A 155 -8.36 -22.13 -32.34
CA ALA A 155 -7.75 -23.07 -31.42
C ALA A 155 -6.41 -22.49 -30.96
N VAL A 156 -6.30 -22.13 -29.68
CA VAL A 156 -5.05 -21.65 -29.09
C VAL A 156 -4.13 -22.86 -28.96
N GLU A 157 -2.97 -22.79 -29.61
CA GLU A 157 -1.94 -23.81 -29.47
C GLU A 157 -1.36 -23.75 -28.05
N LEU A 158 -1.59 -24.82 -27.28
CA LEU A 158 -1.04 -24.95 -25.93
C LEU A 158 0.44 -25.34 -26.02
N PRO A 159 1.29 -24.85 -25.10
CA PRO A 159 2.68 -25.24 -25.06
C PRO A 159 2.83 -26.73 -24.72
N GLU A 160 3.93 -27.34 -25.14
CA GLU A 160 4.28 -28.69 -24.69
C GLU A 160 4.84 -28.66 -23.27
N ALA A 161 4.60 -29.73 -22.51
CA ALA A 161 5.17 -29.91 -21.19
C ALA A 161 6.68 -30.17 -21.30
N VAL A 162 7.47 -29.32 -20.67
CA VAL A 162 8.93 -29.46 -20.59
C VAL A 162 9.35 -29.56 -19.14
N THR A 163 10.02 -30.66 -18.79
CA THR A 163 10.64 -30.84 -17.48
C THR A 163 11.84 -29.92 -17.32
N LEU A 164 11.90 -29.17 -16.22
CA LEU A 164 13.05 -28.35 -15.89
C LEU A 164 14.19 -29.24 -15.35
N THR A 165 15.42 -28.87 -15.68
CA THR A 165 16.58 -29.42 -14.98
C THR A 165 16.69 -28.81 -13.58
N SER A 166 17.39 -29.47 -12.65
CA SER A 166 17.58 -28.93 -11.29
C SER A 166 18.24 -27.54 -11.27
N ALA A 167 19.11 -27.24 -12.24
CA ALA A 167 19.71 -25.90 -12.38
C ALA A 167 18.68 -24.85 -12.80
N GLU A 168 17.77 -25.21 -13.71
CA GLU A 168 16.69 -24.32 -14.15
C GLU A 168 15.66 -24.07 -13.03
N GLU A 169 15.34 -25.09 -12.23
CA GLU A 169 14.49 -24.92 -11.04
C GLU A 169 15.10 -23.94 -10.03
N VAL A 170 16.42 -24.00 -9.82
CA VAL A 170 17.14 -23.06 -8.95
C VAL A 170 17.04 -21.64 -9.50
N ILE A 171 17.24 -21.42 -10.80
CA ILE A 171 17.10 -20.10 -11.43
C ILE A 171 15.67 -19.56 -11.27
N VAL A 172 14.65 -20.39 -11.51
CA VAL A 172 13.24 -19.99 -11.32
C VAL A 172 12.99 -19.54 -9.89
N LYS A 173 13.46 -20.31 -8.91
CA LYS A 173 13.29 -20.00 -7.49
C LYS A 173 14.05 -18.76 -7.06
N ASP A 174 15.29 -18.58 -7.54
CA ASP A 174 16.11 -17.45 -7.14
C ASP A 174 15.57 -16.12 -7.68
N VAL A 175 15.16 -16.11 -8.96
CA VAL A 175 14.45 -14.96 -9.57
C VAL A 175 13.15 -14.67 -8.79
N TRP A 176 12.38 -15.70 -8.42
CA TRP A 176 11.17 -15.52 -7.62
C TRP A 176 11.46 -14.95 -6.23
N ASN A 177 12.48 -15.46 -5.53
CA ASN A 177 12.88 -14.96 -4.21
C ASN A 177 13.28 -13.48 -4.25
N LYS A 178 14.03 -13.06 -5.28
CA LYS A 178 14.34 -11.65 -5.53
C LYS A 178 13.05 -10.85 -5.78
N LEU A 179 12.09 -11.38 -6.53
CA LEU A 179 10.79 -10.74 -6.79
C LEU A 179 9.94 -10.56 -5.53
N ARG A 180 9.92 -11.53 -4.60
CA ARG A 180 9.06 -11.53 -3.40
C ARG A 180 9.25 -10.29 -2.53
N ALA A 181 10.48 -9.82 -2.31
CA ALA A 181 10.76 -8.55 -1.61
C ALA A 181 10.14 -7.31 -2.27
N TRP A 182 9.71 -7.44 -3.52
CA TRP A 182 9.12 -6.39 -4.35
C TRP A 182 7.74 -6.81 -4.86
N LYS A 183 7.03 -7.71 -4.15
CA LYS A 183 5.70 -8.24 -4.52
C LYS A 183 4.77 -7.14 -5.02
N GLU A 184 4.52 -6.11 -4.22
CA GLU A 184 3.55 -5.06 -4.57
C GLU A 184 3.92 -4.33 -5.86
N LEU A 185 5.22 -4.02 -6.05
CA LEU A 185 5.74 -3.40 -7.26
C LEU A 185 5.51 -4.30 -8.49
N GLN A 186 6.01 -5.53 -8.43
CA GLN A 186 6.04 -6.43 -9.58
C GLN A 186 4.64 -6.92 -9.92
N MET A 187 3.82 -7.27 -8.92
CA MET A 187 2.45 -7.71 -9.16
C MET A 187 1.53 -6.56 -9.61
N GLU A 188 1.77 -5.31 -9.17
CA GLU A 188 1.11 -4.15 -9.78
C GLU A 188 1.53 -4.01 -11.25
N LYS A 189 2.83 -4.09 -11.60
CA LYS A 189 3.27 -4.07 -13.02
C LYS A 189 2.60 -5.17 -13.84
N PHE A 190 2.63 -6.41 -13.35
CA PHE A 190 2.04 -7.57 -14.01
C PHE A 190 0.55 -7.36 -14.28
N LEU A 191 -0.24 -7.12 -13.25
CA LEU A 191 -1.69 -7.02 -13.38
C LEU A 191 -2.08 -5.82 -14.24
N LYS A 192 -1.45 -4.66 -14.01
CA LYS A 192 -1.78 -3.46 -14.78
C LYS A 192 -1.39 -3.63 -16.25
N ARG A 193 -0.27 -4.28 -16.57
CA ARG A 193 0.05 -4.55 -17.97
C ARG A 193 -0.90 -5.58 -18.59
N LEU A 194 -1.23 -6.64 -17.87
CA LEU A 194 -2.19 -7.66 -18.34
C LEU A 194 -3.56 -7.05 -18.67
N LEU A 195 -4.10 -6.19 -17.79
CA LEU A 195 -5.36 -5.48 -18.03
C LEU A 195 -5.27 -4.41 -19.14
N LEU A 196 -4.07 -3.97 -19.51
CA LEU A 196 -3.88 -3.10 -20.66
C LEU A 196 -3.96 -3.90 -21.96
N GLU A 197 -3.36 -5.10 -21.98
CA GLU A 197 -3.32 -5.95 -23.17
C GLU A 197 -4.61 -6.76 -23.39
N GLU A 198 -5.32 -7.14 -22.31
CA GLU A 198 -6.59 -7.89 -22.33
C GLU A 198 -7.62 -7.15 -21.46
N PRO A 199 -8.17 -6.02 -21.94
CA PRO A 199 -8.98 -5.14 -21.12
C PRO A 199 -10.36 -5.73 -20.78
N GLU A 200 -10.80 -6.78 -21.48
CA GLU A 200 -11.97 -7.56 -21.09
C GLU A 200 -11.78 -8.34 -19.79
N LEU A 201 -10.54 -8.62 -19.36
CA LEU A 201 -10.25 -9.24 -18.07
C LEU A 201 -10.71 -8.35 -16.91
N GLU A 202 -10.68 -7.03 -17.06
CA GLU A 202 -11.20 -6.10 -16.06
C GLU A 202 -12.69 -6.33 -15.84
N TYR A 203 -13.44 -6.51 -16.94
CA TYR A 203 -14.85 -6.91 -16.85
C TYR A 203 -14.99 -8.32 -16.30
N GLN A 204 -14.15 -9.30 -16.67
CA GLN A 204 -14.23 -10.70 -16.21
C GLN A 204 -13.97 -10.87 -14.70
N PHE A 205 -12.98 -10.17 -14.16
CA PHE A 205 -12.70 -10.21 -12.73
C PHE A 205 -13.79 -9.52 -11.91
N GLY A 206 -14.42 -8.46 -12.42
CA GLY A 206 -15.54 -7.81 -11.75
C GLY A 206 -15.18 -7.39 -10.33
N GLU A 207 -15.92 -7.90 -9.33
CA GLU A 207 -15.64 -7.59 -7.91
C GLU A 207 -14.32 -8.21 -7.41
N ALA A 208 -13.77 -9.26 -8.04
CA ALA A 208 -12.47 -9.82 -7.65
C ALA A 208 -11.28 -8.93 -8.01
N ILE A 209 -11.48 -7.86 -8.80
CA ILE A 209 -10.39 -7.02 -9.32
C ILE A 209 -9.48 -6.47 -8.22
N ALA A 210 -10.00 -6.26 -7.01
CA ALA A 210 -9.24 -5.76 -5.86
C ALA A 210 -8.26 -6.79 -5.27
N SER A 211 -8.54 -8.09 -5.41
CA SER A 211 -7.74 -9.18 -4.84
C SER A 211 -7.04 -10.05 -5.89
N ILE A 212 -7.31 -9.83 -7.18
CA ILE A 212 -6.77 -10.66 -8.25
C ILE A 212 -5.24 -10.65 -8.31
N SER A 213 -4.61 -9.53 -7.92
CA SER A 213 -3.16 -9.42 -7.84
C SER A 213 -2.57 -10.41 -6.81
N ASP A 214 -3.23 -10.55 -5.66
CA ASP A 214 -2.82 -11.49 -4.61
C ASP A 214 -3.01 -12.93 -5.08
N PHE A 215 -4.15 -13.25 -5.72
CA PHE A 215 -4.39 -14.59 -6.25
C PHE A 215 -3.38 -15.00 -7.33
N PHE A 216 -2.95 -14.08 -8.19
CA PHE A 216 -1.86 -14.38 -9.15
C PHE A 216 -0.55 -14.65 -8.42
N TYR A 217 -0.19 -13.81 -7.45
CA TYR A 217 1.03 -14.00 -6.67
C TYR A 217 1.02 -15.34 -5.94
N GLU A 218 -0.08 -15.68 -5.26
CA GLU A 218 -0.24 -16.92 -4.50
C GLU A 218 -0.18 -18.16 -5.39
N LEU A 219 -0.79 -18.11 -6.58
CA LEU A 219 -0.67 -19.15 -7.59
C LEU A 219 0.80 -19.34 -8.01
N PHE A 220 1.51 -18.26 -8.34
CA PHE A 220 2.91 -18.32 -8.77
C PHE A 220 3.82 -18.81 -7.63
N ASP A 221 3.60 -18.31 -6.42
CA ASP A 221 4.33 -18.72 -5.22
C ASP A 221 4.14 -20.21 -4.94
N CYS A 222 2.90 -20.70 -5.00
CA CYS A 222 2.59 -22.13 -4.84
C CYS A 222 3.30 -22.97 -5.92
N ALA A 223 3.25 -22.55 -7.19
CA ALA A 223 3.88 -23.28 -8.29
C ALA A 223 5.41 -23.32 -8.17
N VAL A 224 6.05 -22.22 -7.75
CA VAL A 224 7.52 -22.15 -7.57
C VAL A 224 7.97 -23.02 -6.39
N HIS A 225 7.26 -22.97 -5.26
CA HIS A 225 7.61 -23.74 -4.08
C HIS A 225 7.43 -25.26 -4.26
N GLN A 226 6.63 -25.70 -5.24
CA GLN A 226 6.49 -27.11 -5.62
C GLN A 226 7.72 -27.70 -6.34
N LEU A 227 8.58 -26.88 -6.93
CA LEU A 227 9.75 -27.38 -7.69
C LEU A 227 10.75 -28.12 -6.79
N GLN A 228 10.95 -27.62 -5.57
CA GLN A 228 11.94 -28.15 -4.61
C GLN A 228 11.41 -28.01 -3.18
N PRO A 229 10.49 -28.90 -2.75
CA PRO A 229 9.80 -28.82 -1.47
C PRO A 229 10.73 -29.01 -0.26
N GLU A 230 11.87 -29.69 -0.42
CA GLU A 230 12.85 -29.90 0.63
C GLU A 230 13.56 -28.60 1.07
N THR A 231 13.54 -27.56 0.24
CA THR A 231 14.16 -26.27 0.57
C THR A 231 13.19 -25.30 1.24
N GLN A 232 11.97 -25.72 1.57
CA GLN A 232 10.97 -24.84 2.19
C GLN A 232 11.22 -24.62 3.69
N ILE A 233 12.09 -25.45 4.30
CA ILE A 233 12.51 -25.28 5.68
C ILE A 233 13.82 -24.46 5.68
N ILE A 234 13.68 -23.15 5.83
CA ILE A 234 14.79 -22.19 5.84
C ILE A 234 15.02 -21.61 7.25
N ILE A 235 16.29 -21.48 7.62
CA ILE A 235 16.69 -20.94 8.94
C ILE A 235 16.65 -19.40 8.95
N GLY A 236 16.88 -18.80 7.78
CA GLY A 236 16.76 -17.37 7.55
C GLY A 236 16.47 -17.14 6.07
N GLU A 237 15.47 -16.31 5.78
CA GLU A 237 15.08 -15.96 4.42
C GLU A 237 15.59 -14.53 4.13
N PRO A 238 16.57 -14.36 3.22
CA PRO A 238 16.92 -13.03 2.76
C PRO A 238 15.77 -12.46 1.94
N LEU A 239 15.61 -11.13 1.95
CA LEU A 239 14.62 -10.43 1.12
C LEU A 239 13.17 -10.88 1.40
N MET A 240 12.79 -10.90 2.68
CA MET A 240 11.41 -11.18 3.07
C MET A 240 10.46 -10.15 2.47
N GLY A 241 9.46 -10.63 1.75
CA GLY A 241 8.42 -9.83 1.13
C GLY A 241 7.18 -9.67 2.00
N VAL A 242 6.15 -9.07 1.41
CA VAL A 242 4.80 -9.11 1.96
C VAL A 242 4.30 -10.57 1.87
N PRO A 243 3.87 -11.19 2.98
CA PRO A 243 3.40 -12.57 2.94
C PRO A 243 2.14 -12.71 2.07
N PRO A 244 1.87 -13.90 1.50
CA PRO A 244 0.61 -14.18 0.82
C PRO A 244 -0.57 -14.04 1.80
N GLU A 245 -1.74 -13.66 1.27
CA GLU A 245 -2.96 -13.74 2.06
C GLU A 245 -3.33 -15.22 2.22
N LYS A 246 -3.72 -15.62 3.43
CA LYS A 246 -4.10 -17.02 3.72
C LYS A 246 -5.44 -17.07 4.45
N GLY A 247 -6.11 -18.21 4.34
CA GLY A 247 -7.34 -18.53 5.07
C GLY A 247 -8.64 -18.42 4.26
N ASP A 248 -8.54 -18.36 2.93
CA ASP A 248 -9.66 -18.38 1.98
C ASP A 248 -9.90 -19.76 1.33
N GLY A 249 -9.09 -20.75 1.70
CA GLY A 249 -9.20 -22.14 1.24
C GLY A 249 -8.59 -22.41 -0.13
N LEU A 250 -7.66 -21.57 -0.59
CA LEU A 250 -6.88 -21.76 -1.82
C LEU A 250 -5.41 -22.01 -1.47
N ASP A 251 -4.94 -23.25 -1.55
CA ASP A 251 -3.58 -23.62 -1.14
C ASP A 251 -2.80 -24.35 -2.25
N THR A 252 -3.46 -24.74 -3.34
CA THR A 252 -2.86 -25.51 -4.45
C THR A 252 -3.03 -24.82 -5.81
N VAL A 253 -2.09 -25.09 -6.72
CA VAL A 253 -2.17 -24.65 -8.13
C VAL A 253 -3.50 -25.05 -8.78
N GLU A 254 -4.04 -26.22 -8.44
CA GLU A 254 -5.33 -26.68 -8.96
C GLU A 254 -6.50 -25.82 -8.47
N GLU A 255 -6.53 -25.44 -7.18
CA GLU A 255 -7.57 -24.59 -6.61
C GLU A 255 -7.55 -23.18 -7.19
N TYR A 256 -6.36 -22.58 -7.33
CA TYR A 256 -6.21 -21.30 -8.03
C TYR A 256 -6.64 -21.43 -9.50
N GLY A 257 -6.30 -22.55 -10.16
CA GLY A 257 -6.75 -22.82 -11.53
C GLY A 257 -8.27 -22.86 -11.67
N LYS A 258 -8.96 -23.52 -10.73
CA LYS A 258 -10.43 -23.52 -10.66
C LYS A 258 -10.96 -22.10 -10.51
N LEU A 259 -10.43 -21.33 -9.55
CA LEU A 259 -10.84 -19.94 -9.34
C LEU A 259 -10.70 -19.09 -10.61
N PHE A 260 -9.54 -19.10 -11.27
CA PHE A 260 -9.33 -18.28 -12.47
C PHE A 260 -10.20 -18.73 -13.66
N ALA A 261 -10.42 -20.04 -13.83
CA ALA A 261 -11.34 -20.56 -14.85
C ALA A 261 -12.78 -20.09 -14.59
N ASP A 262 -13.21 -20.09 -13.32
CA ASP A 262 -14.53 -19.63 -12.85
C ASP A 262 -14.73 -18.15 -13.08
N LEU A 263 -13.67 -17.35 -12.86
CA LEU A 263 -13.65 -15.92 -13.14
C LEU A 263 -13.67 -15.59 -14.64
N GLY A 264 -13.51 -16.58 -15.52
CA GLY A 264 -13.61 -16.40 -16.96
C GLY A 264 -12.27 -16.43 -17.70
N MET A 265 -11.14 -16.66 -17.01
CA MET A 265 -9.87 -16.82 -17.72
C MET A 265 -9.87 -18.06 -18.62
N ARG A 266 -9.22 -17.94 -19.78
CA ARG A 266 -9.16 -18.95 -20.84
C ARG A 266 -7.71 -19.12 -21.29
N PRO A 267 -7.37 -20.20 -22.02
CA PRO A 267 -6.00 -20.47 -22.44
C PRO A 267 -5.28 -19.28 -23.10
N GLN A 268 -5.95 -18.50 -23.96
CA GLN A 268 -5.35 -17.32 -24.59
C GLN A 268 -4.90 -16.26 -23.57
N HIS A 269 -5.67 -16.04 -22.50
CA HIS A 269 -5.31 -15.05 -21.47
C HIS A 269 -4.05 -15.51 -20.71
N TRP A 270 -3.83 -16.82 -20.56
CA TRP A 270 -2.62 -17.37 -19.93
C TRP A 270 -1.38 -17.28 -20.83
N ILE A 271 -1.54 -17.43 -22.15
CA ILE A 271 -0.48 -17.13 -23.12
C ILE A 271 -0.07 -15.66 -23.01
N LYS A 272 -1.05 -14.76 -22.88
CA LYS A 272 -0.79 -13.34 -22.66
C LYS A 272 -0.15 -13.07 -21.30
N ALA A 273 -0.66 -13.67 -20.23
CA ALA A 273 -0.08 -13.57 -18.89
C ALA A 273 1.41 -13.96 -18.89
N ARG A 274 1.79 -15.03 -19.60
CA ARG A 274 3.21 -15.38 -19.80
C ARG A 274 4.01 -14.30 -20.50
N GLN A 275 3.47 -13.66 -21.55
CA GLN A 275 4.15 -12.58 -22.26
C GLN A 275 4.41 -11.40 -21.31
N VAL A 276 3.40 -11.02 -20.52
CA VAL A 276 3.51 -9.95 -19.52
C VAL A 276 4.48 -10.32 -18.40
N TRP A 277 4.45 -11.57 -17.93
CA TRP A 277 5.40 -12.11 -16.96
C TRP A 277 6.85 -11.97 -17.44
N MET A 278 7.14 -12.43 -18.67
CA MET A 278 8.49 -12.33 -19.24
C MET A 278 8.93 -10.89 -19.51
N TRP A 279 7.99 -9.99 -19.81
CA TRP A 279 8.27 -8.57 -19.95
C TRP A 279 8.59 -7.91 -18.60
N MET A 280 7.88 -8.29 -17.54
CA MET A 280 8.03 -7.73 -16.20
C MET A 280 9.33 -8.17 -15.54
N LEU A 281 9.67 -9.46 -15.62
CA LEU A 281 10.75 -10.08 -14.84
C LEU A 281 12.10 -9.34 -14.90
N PRO A 282 12.61 -8.88 -16.07
CA PRO A 282 13.89 -8.16 -16.15
C PRO A 282 13.96 -6.87 -15.30
N SER A 283 12.83 -6.33 -14.89
CA SER A 283 12.76 -5.15 -14.01
C SER A 283 12.79 -5.48 -12.51
N THR A 284 12.95 -6.76 -12.16
CA THR A 284 13.07 -7.20 -10.76
C THR A 284 14.38 -6.67 -10.18
N PRO A 285 14.36 -5.97 -9.03
CA PRO A 285 15.59 -5.51 -8.42
C PRO A 285 16.48 -6.68 -7.96
N TYR A 286 17.79 -6.47 -7.99
CA TYR A 286 18.81 -7.44 -7.57
C TYR A 286 18.92 -8.71 -8.42
N LEU A 287 18.38 -8.72 -9.63
CA LEU A 287 18.79 -9.75 -10.60
C LEU A 287 20.29 -9.62 -10.89
N GLU A 288 20.96 -10.76 -10.91
CA GLU A 288 22.38 -10.87 -11.19
C GLU A 288 22.60 -11.18 -12.68
N GLU A 289 23.86 -11.14 -13.13
CA GLU A 289 24.21 -11.31 -14.55
C GLU A 289 23.66 -12.62 -15.13
N TYR A 290 23.74 -13.73 -14.38
CA TYR A 290 23.25 -15.03 -14.83
C TYR A 290 21.72 -15.11 -14.90
N ASP A 291 20.99 -14.37 -14.05
CA ASP A 291 19.52 -14.28 -14.14
C ASP A 291 19.12 -13.56 -15.42
N LEU A 292 19.77 -12.42 -15.67
CA LEU A 292 19.55 -11.60 -16.86
C LEU A 292 19.94 -12.35 -18.14
N GLU A 293 21.06 -13.08 -18.11
CA GLU A 293 21.48 -13.97 -19.20
C GLU A 293 20.41 -15.04 -19.46
N ASN A 294 19.91 -15.73 -18.43
CA ASN A 294 18.87 -16.74 -18.61
C ASN A 294 17.60 -16.14 -19.22
N LEU A 295 17.14 -14.98 -18.72
CA LEU A 295 15.98 -14.26 -19.25
C LEU A 295 16.19 -13.84 -20.71
N SER A 296 17.43 -13.48 -21.10
CA SER A 296 17.77 -13.11 -22.48
C SER A 296 17.55 -14.23 -23.49
N PHE A 297 17.51 -15.50 -23.05
CA PHE A 297 17.18 -16.65 -23.91
C PHE A 297 15.70 -16.69 -24.34
N GLY A 298 14.86 -15.77 -23.84
CA GLY A 298 13.48 -15.61 -24.27
C GLY A 298 12.67 -16.89 -24.07
N SER A 299 12.16 -17.46 -25.16
CA SER A 299 11.36 -18.70 -25.13
C SER A 299 12.13 -19.94 -24.63
N ASN A 300 13.47 -19.89 -24.62
CA ASN A 300 14.32 -20.97 -24.14
C ASN A 300 14.76 -20.78 -22.67
N SER A 301 14.39 -19.66 -22.04
CA SER A 301 14.71 -19.40 -20.62
C SER A 301 14.04 -20.43 -19.69
N ALA A 302 14.58 -20.57 -18.49
CA ALA A 302 14.01 -21.43 -17.44
C ALA A 302 12.62 -20.93 -17.04
N LEU A 303 12.48 -19.61 -16.84
CA LEU A 303 11.23 -18.97 -16.42
C LEU A 303 10.12 -19.09 -17.47
N TYR A 304 10.45 -19.02 -18.76
CA TYR A 304 9.46 -19.24 -19.82
C TYR A 304 8.95 -20.68 -19.85
N ARG A 305 9.86 -21.66 -19.75
CA ARG A 305 9.49 -23.09 -19.70
C ARG A 305 8.72 -23.43 -18.42
N PHE A 306 9.12 -22.85 -17.29
CA PHE A 306 8.37 -22.94 -16.04
C PHE A 306 6.92 -22.49 -16.22
N PHE A 307 6.71 -21.28 -16.75
CA PHE A 307 5.36 -20.74 -16.91
C PHE A 307 4.51 -21.59 -17.87
N ASN A 308 5.10 -22.14 -18.93
CA ASN A 308 4.40 -23.06 -19.83
C ASN A 308 3.94 -24.33 -19.11
N THR A 309 4.87 -25.04 -18.46
CA THR A 309 4.61 -26.37 -17.89
C THR A 309 3.79 -26.30 -16.60
N TYR A 310 4.12 -25.37 -15.70
CA TYR A 310 3.61 -25.37 -14.33
C TYR A 310 2.50 -24.34 -14.10
N ILE A 311 2.27 -23.42 -15.05
CA ILE A 311 1.15 -22.46 -15.00
C ILE A 311 0.16 -22.75 -16.14
N ILE A 312 0.53 -22.50 -17.41
CA ILE A 312 -0.44 -22.56 -18.53
C ILE A 312 -1.14 -23.92 -18.62
N LEU A 313 -0.41 -25.03 -18.53
CA LEU A 313 -0.99 -26.37 -18.66
C LEU A 313 -1.99 -26.71 -17.54
N PRO A 314 -1.66 -26.53 -16.23
CA PRO A 314 -2.65 -26.66 -15.16
C PRO A 314 -3.87 -25.75 -15.35
N MET A 315 -3.68 -24.50 -15.78
CA MET A 315 -4.80 -23.57 -15.98
C MET A 315 -5.69 -23.97 -17.17
N ALA A 316 -5.11 -24.49 -18.26
CA ALA A 316 -5.86 -25.03 -19.38
C ALA A 316 -6.64 -26.30 -18.97
N SER A 317 -6.04 -27.16 -18.14
CA SER A 317 -6.72 -28.32 -17.55
C SER A 317 -7.91 -27.90 -16.68
N ALA A 318 -7.75 -26.86 -15.86
CA ALA A 318 -8.84 -26.34 -15.01
C ALA A 318 -10.05 -25.85 -15.81
N VAL A 319 -9.85 -25.30 -17.01
CA VAL A 319 -10.95 -24.92 -17.91
C VAL A 319 -11.66 -26.15 -18.47
N ARG A 320 -10.91 -27.18 -18.90
CA ARG A 320 -11.46 -28.43 -19.45
C ARG A 320 -12.25 -29.25 -18.44
N ARG A 321 -11.93 -29.13 -17.14
CA ARG A 321 -12.65 -29.78 -16.04
C ARG A 321 -14.16 -29.67 -16.18
N TYR A 322 -14.69 -28.51 -16.59
CA TYR A 322 -16.13 -28.32 -16.75
C TYR A 322 -16.71 -29.11 -17.90
N GLU A 323 -16.01 -29.17 -19.03
CA GLU A 323 -16.45 -29.92 -20.21
C GLU A 323 -16.42 -31.43 -19.93
N GLU A 324 -15.41 -31.89 -19.19
CA GLU A 324 -15.24 -33.29 -18.79
C GLU A 324 -16.21 -33.72 -17.70
N ALA A 325 -16.50 -32.84 -16.73
CA ALA A 325 -17.44 -33.12 -15.64
C ALA A 325 -18.90 -32.98 -16.07
N LEU A 326 -19.19 -32.18 -17.11
CA LEU A 326 -20.54 -31.90 -17.59
C LEU A 326 -20.72 -32.24 -19.09
N PRO A 327 -20.46 -33.49 -19.52
CA PRO A 327 -20.70 -33.89 -20.90
C PRO A 327 -22.20 -33.82 -21.23
N PRO A 328 -22.60 -33.78 -22.52
CA PRO A 328 -24.00 -33.63 -22.92
C PRO A 328 -24.96 -34.65 -22.26
N GLN A 329 -24.50 -35.88 -22.05
CA GLN A 329 -25.28 -36.92 -21.36
C GLN A 329 -25.49 -36.60 -19.87
N MET A 330 -24.45 -36.09 -19.19
CA MET A 330 -24.56 -35.67 -17.79
C MET A 330 -25.49 -34.47 -17.65
N LEU A 331 -25.41 -33.49 -18.57
CA LEU A 331 -26.35 -32.36 -18.60
C LEU A 331 -27.80 -32.81 -18.75
N GLN A 332 -28.07 -33.87 -19.52
CA GLN A 332 -29.40 -34.46 -19.62
C GLN A 332 -29.85 -35.12 -18.30
N GLN A 333 -28.96 -35.83 -17.62
CA GLN A 333 -29.25 -36.42 -16.30
C GLN A 333 -29.51 -35.35 -15.24
N MET A 334 -28.71 -34.28 -15.22
CA MET A 334 -28.92 -33.12 -14.37
C MET A 334 -30.24 -32.43 -14.67
N ALA A 335 -30.61 -32.29 -15.94
CA ALA A 335 -31.91 -31.73 -16.35
C ALA A 335 -33.09 -32.62 -15.92
N ALA A 336 -32.95 -33.94 -15.99
CA ALA A 336 -33.96 -34.88 -15.50
C ALA A 336 -34.13 -34.78 -13.98
N SER A 337 -33.02 -34.75 -13.23
CA SER A 337 -33.03 -34.53 -11.77
C SER A 337 -33.66 -33.18 -11.42
N TRP A 338 -33.30 -32.13 -12.16
CA TRP A 338 -33.88 -30.80 -12.00
C TRP A 338 -35.40 -30.78 -12.27
N SER A 339 -35.92 -31.59 -13.19
CA SER A 339 -37.37 -31.72 -13.38
C SER A 339 -38.07 -32.27 -12.14
N VAL A 340 -37.43 -33.16 -11.39
CA VAL A 340 -37.96 -33.67 -10.11
C VAL A 340 -37.91 -32.55 -9.06
N PHE A 341 -36.79 -31.85 -8.96
CA PHE A 341 -36.59 -30.81 -7.95
C PHE A 341 -37.53 -29.60 -8.18
N SER A 342 -37.66 -29.16 -9.43
CA SER A 342 -38.49 -28.00 -9.79
C SER A 342 -39.99 -28.23 -9.57
N GLN A 343 -40.48 -29.47 -9.66
CA GLN A 343 -41.87 -29.82 -9.33
C GLN A 343 -42.14 -29.74 -7.82
N ASN A 344 -41.12 -29.97 -6.99
CA ASN A 344 -41.23 -30.00 -5.52
C ASN A 344 -40.60 -28.77 -4.85
N LYS A 345 -40.27 -27.73 -5.62
CA LYS A 345 -39.42 -26.60 -5.19
C LYS A 345 -39.89 -25.87 -3.92
N GLN A 346 -41.21 -25.79 -3.69
CA GLN A 346 -41.74 -25.12 -2.49
C GLN A 346 -41.49 -25.95 -1.23
N GLU A 347 -41.79 -27.26 -1.28
CA GLU A 347 -41.56 -28.18 -0.16
C GLU A 347 -40.05 -28.37 0.10
N MET A 348 -39.29 -28.62 -0.97
CA MET A 348 -37.84 -28.74 -0.92
C MET A 348 -37.18 -27.48 -0.36
N GLY A 349 -37.64 -26.29 -0.76
CA GLY A 349 -37.10 -25.03 -0.25
C GLY A 349 -37.33 -24.84 1.25
N MET A 350 -38.48 -25.26 1.78
CA MET A 350 -38.73 -25.21 3.23
C MET A 350 -37.85 -26.23 3.97
N GLU A 351 -37.77 -27.45 3.46
CA GLU A 351 -36.98 -28.51 4.07
C GLU A 351 -35.48 -28.19 4.05
N PHE A 352 -34.99 -27.56 2.99
CA PHE A 352 -33.60 -27.07 2.89
C PHE A 352 -33.21 -26.27 4.13
N TYR A 353 -34.01 -25.26 4.50
CA TYR A 353 -33.68 -24.42 5.66
C TYR A 353 -33.86 -25.15 7.00
N GLN A 354 -34.80 -26.10 7.10
CA GLN A 354 -34.92 -26.95 8.28
C GLN A 354 -33.64 -27.78 8.50
N ILE A 355 -33.13 -28.43 7.44
CA ILE A 355 -31.89 -29.21 7.50
C ILE A 355 -30.71 -28.29 7.77
N LEU A 356 -30.60 -27.15 7.07
CA LEU A 356 -29.51 -26.19 7.23
C LEU A 356 -29.41 -25.73 8.69
N PHE A 357 -30.52 -25.35 9.31
CA PHE A 357 -30.54 -24.85 10.67
C PHE A 357 -30.34 -25.94 11.72
N GLN A 358 -30.82 -27.16 11.45
CA GLN A 358 -30.61 -28.30 12.33
C GLN A 358 -29.15 -28.77 12.32
N LYS A 359 -28.54 -28.89 11.13
CA LYS A 359 -27.18 -29.41 10.95
C LYS A 359 -26.11 -28.34 11.19
N TYR A 360 -26.41 -27.08 10.87
CA TYR A 360 -25.48 -25.96 10.97
C TYR A 360 -26.07 -24.77 11.74
N PRO A 361 -26.30 -24.87 13.07
CA PRO A 361 -26.93 -23.81 13.85
C PRO A 361 -26.22 -22.45 13.80
N PHE A 362 -24.91 -22.43 13.48
CA PHE A 362 -24.14 -21.19 13.38
C PHE A 362 -24.63 -20.25 12.26
N VAL A 363 -25.39 -20.76 11.29
CA VAL A 363 -25.94 -19.94 10.19
C VAL A 363 -27.24 -19.22 10.58
N LEU A 364 -27.90 -19.62 11.67
CA LEU A 364 -29.17 -19.05 12.13
C LEU A 364 -29.16 -17.50 12.25
N PRO A 365 -28.11 -16.86 12.81
CA PRO A 365 -28.08 -15.41 12.93
C PRO A 365 -28.18 -14.66 11.59
N ILE A 366 -27.76 -15.29 10.49
CA ILE A 366 -27.80 -14.70 9.13
C ILE A 366 -29.26 -14.49 8.68
N PHE A 367 -30.17 -15.37 9.10
CA PHE A 367 -31.56 -15.41 8.61
C PHE A 367 -32.57 -14.78 9.57
N GLY A 368 -32.13 -14.12 10.65
CA GLY A 368 -33.00 -13.66 11.74
C GLY A 368 -34.11 -12.65 11.36
N ARG A 369 -34.01 -12.01 10.19
CA ARG A 369 -35.04 -11.09 9.64
C ARG A 369 -35.54 -11.50 8.26
N ALA A 370 -35.17 -12.68 7.77
CA ALA A 370 -35.46 -13.07 6.40
C ALA A 370 -36.88 -13.62 6.25
N ASP A 371 -37.52 -13.29 5.12
CA ASP A 371 -38.74 -13.96 4.69
C ASP A 371 -38.35 -15.34 4.15
N MET A 372 -38.60 -16.38 4.96
CA MET A 372 -38.20 -17.74 4.64
C MET A 372 -38.96 -18.29 3.44
N ASP A 373 -40.23 -17.92 3.25
CA ASP A 373 -41.03 -18.37 2.10
C ASP A 373 -40.47 -17.77 0.80
N TYR A 374 -40.10 -16.49 0.84
CA TYR A 374 -39.43 -15.80 -0.26
C TYR A 374 -38.05 -16.42 -0.57
N LEU A 375 -37.22 -16.65 0.46
CA LEU A 375 -35.89 -17.24 0.30
C LEU A 375 -35.93 -18.66 -0.27
N SER A 376 -36.83 -19.50 0.24
CA SER A 376 -37.06 -20.86 -0.28
C SER A 376 -37.43 -20.84 -1.76
N LEU A 377 -38.26 -19.89 -2.19
CA LEU A 377 -38.63 -19.74 -3.61
C LEU A 377 -37.44 -19.22 -4.45
N HIS A 378 -36.70 -18.25 -3.94
CA HIS A 378 -35.55 -17.65 -4.63
C HIS A 378 -34.40 -18.63 -4.85
N LEU A 379 -34.10 -19.50 -3.88
CA LEU A 379 -33.06 -20.53 -4.02
C LEU A 379 -33.30 -21.38 -5.28
N PHE A 380 -34.52 -21.85 -5.48
CA PHE A 380 -34.87 -22.67 -6.64
C PHE A 380 -35.00 -21.86 -7.94
N GLN A 381 -35.36 -20.58 -7.87
CA GLN A 381 -35.32 -19.70 -9.05
C GLN A 381 -33.88 -19.47 -9.55
N ALA A 382 -32.92 -19.29 -8.64
CA ALA A 382 -31.51 -19.16 -8.99
C ALA A 382 -30.97 -20.45 -9.65
N LEU A 383 -31.34 -21.62 -9.12
CA LEU A 383 -30.99 -22.90 -9.73
C LEU A 383 -31.68 -23.13 -11.08
N GLU A 384 -32.93 -22.69 -11.24
CA GLU A 384 -33.64 -22.75 -12.51
C GLU A 384 -32.92 -21.92 -13.59
N PHE A 385 -32.48 -20.73 -13.22
CA PHE A 385 -31.70 -19.86 -14.09
C PHE A 385 -30.37 -20.51 -14.48
N LEU A 386 -29.62 -21.06 -13.52
CA LEU A 386 -28.36 -21.76 -13.79
C LEU A 386 -28.55 -22.90 -14.80
N MET A 387 -29.63 -23.68 -14.65
CA MET A 387 -29.97 -24.74 -15.60
C MET A 387 -30.29 -24.19 -17.00
N ARG A 388 -30.99 -23.06 -17.11
CA ARG A 388 -31.25 -22.39 -18.40
C ARG A 388 -29.96 -21.89 -19.05
N CYS A 389 -29.04 -21.30 -18.28
CA CYS A 389 -27.74 -20.89 -18.79
C CYS A 389 -26.93 -22.06 -19.32
N LEU A 390 -26.91 -23.19 -18.59
CA LEU A 390 -26.25 -24.41 -19.05
C LEU A 390 -26.85 -24.94 -20.35
N GLN A 391 -28.18 -24.92 -20.50
CA GLN A 391 -28.86 -25.34 -21.73
C GLN A 391 -28.57 -24.42 -22.92
N SER A 392 -28.47 -23.10 -22.68
CA SER A 392 -28.18 -22.11 -23.73
C SER A 392 -26.70 -22.04 -24.13
N GLY A 393 -25.80 -22.56 -23.29
CA GLY A 393 -24.34 -22.41 -23.46
C GLY A 393 -23.80 -21.00 -23.17
N SER A 394 -24.64 -20.07 -22.71
CA SER A 394 -24.28 -18.66 -22.52
C SER A 394 -23.49 -18.44 -21.22
N SER A 395 -22.16 -18.56 -21.30
CA SER A 395 -21.26 -18.30 -20.15
C SER A 395 -21.25 -16.82 -19.72
N GLU A 396 -21.47 -15.88 -20.65
CA GLU A 396 -21.52 -14.44 -20.36
C GLU A 396 -22.75 -14.09 -19.52
N GLU A 397 -23.93 -14.60 -19.89
CA GLU A 397 -25.18 -14.42 -19.14
C GLU A 397 -25.09 -15.05 -17.74
N MET A 398 -24.51 -16.25 -17.65
CA MET A 398 -24.28 -16.91 -16.36
C MET A 398 -23.41 -16.06 -15.44
N LEU A 399 -22.26 -15.56 -15.93
CA LEU A 399 -21.36 -14.74 -15.12
C LEU A 399 -21.99 -13.42 -14.68
N GLN A 400 -22.78 -12.79 -15.54
CA GLN A 400 -23.49 -11.55 -15.20
C GLN A 400 -24.47 -11.78 -14.04
N GLU A 401 -25.27 -12.84 -14.11
CA GLU A 401 -26.22 -13.16 -13.03
C GLU A 401 -25.52 -13.59 -11.74
N LEU A 402 -24.45 -14.39 -11.84
CA LEU A 402 -23.68 -14.81 -10.67
C LEU A 402 -23.09 -13.62 -9.91
N ARG A 403 -22.68 -12.56 -10.61
CA ARG A 403 -22.22 -11.34 -9.94
C ARG A 403 -23.35 -10.59 -9.26
N PHE A 404 -24.50 -10.49 -9.90
CA PHE A 404 -25.69 -9.91 -9.28
C PHE A 404 -26.06 -10.70 -8.01
N LEU A 405 -26.07 -12.02 -8.10
CA LEU A 405 -26.33 -12.89 -6.94
C LEU A 405 -25.26 -12.72 -5.85
N GLY A 406 -23.99 -12.58 -6.22
CA GLY A 406 -22.92 -12.27 -5.27
C GLY A 406 -23.15 -10.95 -4.52
N GLN A 407 -23.62 -9.91 -5.21
CA GLN A 407 -23.99 -8.64 -4.57
C GLN A 407 -25.18 -8.80 -3.61
N VAL A 408 -26.18 -9.60 -4.00
CA VAL A 408 -27.33 -9.92 -3.13
C VAL A 408 -26.89 -10.67 -1.88
N HIS A 409 -26.04 -11.69 -2.02
CA HIS A 409 -25.50 -12.45 -0.87
C HIS A 409 -24.66 -11.58 0.06
N SER A 410 -23.84 -10.68 -0.51
CA SER A 410 -23.06 -9.70 0.24
C SER A 410 -23.97 -8.78 1.05
N PHE A 411 -25.03 -8.25 0.43
CA PHE A 411 -26.04 -7.41 1.09
C PHE A 411 -26.82 -8.17 2.18
N ALA A 412 -27.07 -9.46 1.98
CA ALA A 412 -27.67 -10.35 2.97
C ALA A 412 -26.67 -10.84 4.05
N GLU A 413 -25.42 -10.37 4.01
CA GLU A 413 -24.35 -10.69 4.97
C GLU A 413 -24.06 -12.20 5.10
N VAL A 414 -24.22 -12.96 4.02
CA VAL A 414 -23.88 -14.39 4.01
C VAL A 414 -22.36 -14.54 4.07
N PRO A 415 -21.77 -15.03 5.18
CA PRO A 415 -20.32 -15.10 5.33
C PRO A 415 -19.73 -16.19 4.45
N THR A 416 -18.48 -16.03 4.04
CA THR A 416 -17.82 -16.99 3.12
C THR A 416 -17.73 -18.39 3.70
N CYS A 417 -17.62 -18.52 5.02
CA CYS A 417 -17.60 -19.80 5.73
C CYS A 417 -18.94 -20.56 5.74
N ALA A 418 -20.06 -19.93 5.34
CA ALA A 418 -21.36 -20.59 5.29
C ALA A 418 -21.59 -21.41 4.01
N TYR A 419 -20.87 -21.13 2.91
CA TYR A 419 -21.10 -21.82 1.63
C TYR A 419 -20.90 -23.34 1.66
N PRO A 420 -19.91 -23.91 2.38
CA PRO A 420 -19.80 -25.36 2.52
C PRO A 420 -21.04 -26.00 3.18
N ALA A 421 -21.65 -25.34 4.17
CA ALA A 421 -22.86 -25.81 4.82
C ALA A 421 -24.10 -25.74 3.89
N ILE A 422 -24.19 -24.68 3.08
CA ILE A 422 -25.22 -24.53 2.05
C ILE A 422 -25.10 -25.67 1.03
N GLY A 423 -23.90 -25.92 0.51
CA GLY A 423 -23.65 -26.99 -0.46
C GLY A 423 -23.98 -28.38 0.07
N ASP A 424 -23.49 -28.73 1.26
CA ASP A 424 -23.80 -30.02 1.90
C ASP A 424 -25.31 -30.22 2.14
N THR A 425 -26.01 -29.17 2.55
CA THR A 425 -27.47 -29.22 2.73
C THR A 425 -28.19 -29.46 1.41
N MET A 426 -27.74 -28.81 0.33
CA MET A 426 -28.31 -29.04 -1.01
C MET A 426 -28.14 -30.51 -1.45
N PHE A 427 -26.97 -31.11 -1.23
CA PHE A 427 -26.75 -32.51 -1.60
C PHE A 427 -27.60 -33.48 -0.77
N THR A 428 -27.71 -33.24 0.53
CA THR A 428 -28.59 -34.02 1.41
C THR A 428 -30.03 -34.01 0.89
N LEU A 429 -30.49 -32.87 0.38
CA LEU A 429 -31.83 -32.71 -0.18
C LEU A 429 -31.97 -33.38 -1.56
N PHE A 430 -30.98 -33.23 -2.44
CA PHE A 430 -30.99 -33.85 -3.77
C PHE A 430 -31.04 -35.38 -3.67
N GLU A 431 -30.23 -35.98 -2.79
CA GLU A 431 -30.23 -37.42 -2.52
C GLU A 431 -31.56 -37.92 -1.95
N LYS A 432 -32.26 -37.08 -1.18
CA LYS A 432 -33.57 -37.42 -0.63
C LYS A 432 -34.66 -37.46 -1.71
N TYR A 433 -34.66 -36.49 -2.62
CA TYR A 433 -35.76 -36.28 -3.58
C TYR A 433 -35.56 -36.99 -4.92
N ASP A 434 -34.33 -37.31 -5.30
CA ASP A 434 -34.03 -38.14 -6.47
C ASP A 434 -33.41 -39.48 -6.04
N PRO A 435 -34.19 -40.58 -6.00
CA PRO A 435 -33.68 -41.91 -5.68
C PRO A 435 -32.60 -42.43 -6.63
N ASN A 436 -32.43 -41.80 -7.80
CA ASN A 436 -31.40 -42.14 -8.79
C ASN A 436 -30.20 -41.18 -8.74
N PHE A 437 -30.06 -40.37 -7.69
CA PHE A 437 -28.95 -39.44 -7.52
C PHE A 437 -27.64 -40.20 -7.29
N SER A 438 -26.93 -40.53 -8.37
CA SER A 438 -25.69 -41.31 -8.31
C SER A 438 -24.50 -40.47 -7.84
N ASP A 439 -23.40 -41.13 -7.48
CA ASP A 439 -22.15 -40.46 -7.10
C ASP A 439 -21.60 -39.59 -8.24
N GLU A 440 -21.73 -40.05 -9.50
CA GLU A 440 -21.31 -39.27 -10.68
C GLU A 440 -22.16 -38.00 -10.85
N LEU A 441 -23.48 -38.12 -10.64
CA LEU A 441 -24.39 -36.99 -10.70
C LEU A 441 -24.13 -36.00 -9.55
N ARG A 442 -23.83 -36.51 -8.34
CA ARG A 442 -23.38 -35.71 -7.20
C ARG A 442 -22.12 -34.91 -7.53
N GLN A 443 -21.11 -35.55 -8.11
CA GLN A 443 -19.86 -34.89 -8.52
C GLN A 443 -20.06 -33.82 -9.60
N ALA A 444 -20.95 -34.06 -10.56
CA ALA A 444 -21.33 -33.09 -11.59
C ALA A 444 -21.99 -31.84 -10.97
N TRP A 445 -22.96 -32.04 -10.07
CA TRP A 445 -23.57 -30.92 -9.32
C TRP A 445 -22.57 -30.20 -8.42
N GLN A 446 -21.66 -30.92 -7.76
CA GLN A 446 -20.61 -30.31 -6.94
C GLN A 446 -19.69 -29.43 -7.77
N THR A 447 -19.25 -29.93 -8.92
CA THR A 447 -18.43 -29.15 -9.87
C THR A 447 -19.14 -27.84 -10.28
N LEU A 448 -20.44 -27.90 -10.58
CA LEU A 448 -21.23 -26.72 -10.93
C LEU A 448 -21.41 -25.77 -9.74
N LEU A 449 -21.77 -26.28 -8.56
CA LEU A 449 -22.01 -25.47 -7.37
C LEU A 449 -20.73 -24.80 -6.87
N ASP A 450 -19.59 -25.48 -6.92
CA ASP A 450 -18.29 -24.90 -6.54
C ASP A 450 -17.96 -23.69 -7.43
N ARG A 451 -18.21 -23.78 -8.75
CA ARG A 451 -18.04 -22.66 -9.69
C ARG A 451 -18.92 -21.47 -9.33
N VAL A 452 -20.18 -21.75 -9.03
CA VAL A 452 -21.15 -20.73 -8.61
C VAL A 452 -20.68 -20.06 -7.32
N ILE A 453 -20.33 -20.87 -6.31
CA ILE A 453 -19.84 -20.44 -4.99
C ILE A 453 -18.60 -19.56 -5.11
N ASN A 454 -17.63 -19.96 -5.95
CA ASN A 454 -16.39 -19.21 -6.16
C ASN A 454 -16.63 -17.80 -6.71
N VAL A 455 -17.69 -17.58 -7.48
CA VAL A 455 -18.04 -16.25 -8.00
C VAL A 455 -18.89 -15.47 -7.01
N ILE A 456 -19.94 -16.07 -6.44
CA ILE A 456 -20.88 -15.36 -5.55
C ILE A 456 -20.25 -14.94 -4.23
N LYS A 457 -19.22 -15.65 -3.75
CA LYS A 457 -18.58 -15.37 -2.45
C LYS A 457 -17.63 -14.16 -2.50
N LEU A 458 -17.17 -13.75 -3.69
CA LEU A 458 -16.08 -12.77 -3.85
C LEU A 458 -16.36 -11.40 -3.24
N PRO A 459 -17.56 -10.79 -3.41
CA PRO A 459 -17.83 -9.49 -2.80
C PRO A 459 -17.71 -9.56 -1.28
N LYS A 460 -18.24 -10.63 -0.67
CA LYS A 460 -18.14 -10.84 0.77
C LYS A 460 -16.71 -11.15 1.22
N LEU A 461 -15.97 -11.95 0.46
CA LEU A 461 -14.56 -12.25 0.76
C LEU A 461 -13.72 -10.98 0.82
N ASN A 462 -13.92 -10.06 -0.14
CA ASN A 462 -13.23 -8.77 -0.13
C ASN A 462 -13.62 -7.92 1.09
N GLU A 463 -14.91 -7.90 1.44
CA GLU A 463 -15.40 -7.21 2.63
C GLU A 463 -14.76 -7.79 3.91
N GLU A 464 -14.73 -9.11 4.05
CA GLU A 464 -14.13 -9.82 5.19
C GLU A 464 -12.61 -9.58 5.28
N ARG A 465 -11.90 -9.59 4.15
CA ARG A 465 -10.46 -9.25 4.09
C ARG A 465 -10.21 -7.81 4.54
N LEU A 466 -11.00 -6.85 4.06
CA LEU A 466 -10.89 -5.45 4.47
C LEU A 466 -11.22 -5.27 5.95
N LEU A 467 -12.30 -5.88 6.43
CA LEU A 467 -12.71 -5.84 7.83
C LEU A 467 -11.64 -6.44 8.75
N LYS A 468 -10.98 -7.53 8.33
CA LYS A 468 -9.86 -8.13 9.06
C LYS A 468 -8.71 -7.13 9.22
N LYS A 469 -8.28 -6.47 8.14
CA LYS A 469 -7.20 -5.47 8.19
C LYS A 469 -7.59 -4.23 8.99
N ALA A 470 -8.80 -3.71 8.78
CA ALA A 470 -9.34 -2.59 9.55
C ALA A 470 -9.42 -2.91 11.04
N LYS A 471 -9.83 -4.12 11.40
CA LYS A 471 -9.89 -4.58 12.80
C LYS A 471 -8.52 -4.69 13.43
N GLN A 472 -7.54 -5.27 12.72
CA GLN A 472 -6.15 -5.35 13.17
C GLN A 472 -5.57 -3.95 13.45
N PHE A 473 -5.78 -3.00 12.54
CA PHE A 473 -5.33 -1.62 12.74
C PHE A 473 -6.07 -0.91 13.87
N LEU A 474 -7.40 -1.05 13.96
CA LEU A 474 -8.20 -0.49 15.06
C LEU A 474 -7.72 -1.03 16.42
N ASP A 475 -7.40 -2.32 16.50
CA ASP A 475 -6.91 -2.95 17.73
C ASP A 475 -5.51 -2.46 18.10
N LEU A 476 -4.65 -2.22 17.11
CA LEU A 476 -3.34 -1.60 17.31
C LEU A 476 -3.47 -0.18 17.86
N ILE A 477 -4.17 0.72 17.14
CA ILE A 477 -4.28 2.12 17.53
C ILE A 477 -5.02 2.28 18.87
N SER A 478 -6.12 1.57 19.09
CA SER A 478 -6.88 1.67 20.34
C SER A 478 -6.09 1.17 21.55
N SER A 479 -5.25 0.14 21.38
CA SER A 479 -4.36 -0.36 22.42
C SER A 479 -3.22 0.64 22.71
N GLU A 480 -2.48 1.05 21.68
CA GLU A 480 -1.29 1.90 21.85
C GLU A 480 -1.64 3.34 22.25
N GLN A 481 -2.80 3.84 21.81
CA GLN A 481 -3.35 5.13 22.24
C GLN A 481 -4.28 5.02 23.46
N ALA A 482 -4.42 3.84 24.05
CA ALA A 482 -5.18 3.58 25.28
C ALA A 482 -6.63 4.11 25.28
N TRP A 483 -7.33 3.95 24.15
CA TRP A 483 -8.73 4.34 23.97
C TRP A 483 -9.66 3.61 24.96
N GLU A 484 -10.82 4.20 25.24
CA GLU A 484 -11.87 3.51 25.99
C GLU A 484 -12.49 2.37 25.17
N LEU A 485 -12.95 1.31 25.85
CA LEU A 485 -13.58 0.17 25.20
C LEU A 485 -14.84 0.58 24.43
N GLU A 486 -15.60 1.54 24.94
CA GLU A 486 -16.80 2.08 24.30
C GLU A 486 -16.46 2.85 23.01
N ASP A 487 -15.41 3.66 23.03
CA ASP A 487 -14.96 4.41 21.84
C ASP A 487 -14.46 3.46 20.74
N ARG A 488 -13.66 2.44 21.11
CA ARG A 488 -13.24 1.38 20.19
C ARG A 488 -14.44 0.62 19.62
N SER A 489 -15.42 0.29 20.45
CA SER A 489 -16.61 -0.46 20.02
C SER A 489 -17.50 0.36 19.08
N ARG A 490 -17.71 1.65 19.39
CA ARG A 490 -18.42 2.59 18.52
C ARG A 490 -17.69 2.76 17.18
N ARG A 491 -16.39 2.99 17.21
CA ARG A 491 -15.59 3.13 15.98
C ARG A 491 -15.62 1.86 15.13
N TRP A 492 -15.60 0.68 15.75
CA TRP A 492 -15.74 -0.58 15.02
C TRP A 492 -17.08 -0.69 14.30
N GLN A 493 -18.19 -0.30 14.94
CA GLN A 493 -19.51 -0.26 14.30
C GLN A 493 -19.54 0.71 13.12
N GLU A 494 -19.00 1.92 13.28
CA GLU A 494 -18.91 2.90 12.19
C GLU A 494 -18.14 2.37 10.97
N ILE A 495 -16.99 1.71 11.19
CA ILE A 495 -16.19 1.10 10.12
C ILE A 495 -17.00 0.01 9.41
N GLN A 496 -17.66 -0.87 10.17
CA GLN A 496 -18.48 -1.94 9.59
C GLN A 496 -19.63 -1.38 8.75
N GLU A 497 -20.32 -0.35 9.23
CA GLU A 497 -21.41 0.30 8.51
C GLU A 497 -20.93 1.03 7.25
N GLU A 498 -19.80 1.73 7.30
CA GLU A 498 -19.22 2.44 6.14
C GLU A 498 -18.76 1.47 5.05
N ILE A 499 -18.11 0.36 5.44
CA ILE A 499 -17.69 -0.70 4.50
C ILE A 499 -18.89 -1.32 3.81
N ARG A 500 -19.96 -1.63 4.56
CA ARG A 500 -21.20 -2.17 3.96
C ARG A 500 -21.83 -1.19 2.98
N ALA A 501 -21.82 0.11 3.30
CA ALA A 501 -22.46 1.12 2.48
C ALA A 501 -21.65 1.50 1.22
N THR A 502 -20.32 1.46 1.29
CA THR A 502 -19.44 2.07 0.27
C THR A 502 -18.41 1.12 -0.34
N GLY A 503 -18.23 -0.06 0.25
CA GLY A 503 -17.15 -1.00 -0.10
C GLY A 503 -15.77 -0.61 0.45
N THR A 504 -15.67 0.46 1.23
CA THR A 504 -14.43 0.94 1.87
C THR A 504 -14.75 1.69 3.17
N TYR A 505 -13.75 2.25 3.85
CA TYR A 505 -13.96 3.18 4.96
C TYR A 505 -12.97 4.33 4.96
N THR A 506 -13.31 5.38 5.69
CA THR A 506 -12.51 6.60 5.78
C THR A 506 -11.85 6.69 7.15
N HIS A 507 -10.52 6.82 7.15
CA HIS A 507 -9.79 7.12 8.38
C HIS A 507 -10.17 8.49 8.93
N THR A 508 -10.32 8.58 10.24
CA THR A 508 -10.18 9.85 10.96
C THR A 508 -8.77 10.43 10.77
N TYR A 509 -8.57 11.71 11.05
CA TYR A 509 -7.22 12.29 11.02
C TYR A 509 -6.26 11.55 11.97
N GLU A 510 -6.69 11.21 13.18
CA GLU A 510 -5.85 10.52 14.16
C GLU A 510 -5.42 9.13 13.66
N GLU A 511 -6.35 8.39 13.05
CA GLU A 511 -6.05 7.10 12.40
C GLU A 511 -5.06 7.25 11.24
N LEU A 512 -5.25 8.22 10.35
CA LEU A 512 -4.31 8.49 9.26
C LEU A 512 -2.93 8.85 9.79
N ALA A 513 -2.87 9.80 10.73
CA ALA A 513 -1.62 10.34 11.20
C ALA A 513 -0.82 9.31 12.00
N TYR A 514 -1.49 8.57 12.89
CA TYR A 514 -0.85 7.49 13.63
C TYR A 514 -0.45 6.34 12.73
N GLY A 515 -1.33 5.92 11.80
CA GLY A 515 -1.05 4.87 10.84
C GLY A 515 0.18 5.17 9.98
N ALA A 516 0.32 6.42 9.51
CA ALA A 516 1.48 6.88 8.75
C ALA A 516 2.77 6.85 9.58
N GLN A 517 2.73 7.32 10.83
CA GLN A 517 3.86 7.27 11.77
C GLN A 517 4.29 5.82 12.06
N VAL A 518 3.33 4.92 12.29
CA VAL A 518 3.59 3.50 12.51
C VAL A 518 4.11 2.82 11.24
N ALA A 519 3.65 3.19 10.05
CA ALA A 519 4.21 2.67 8.80
C ALA A 519 5.71 2.97 8.69
N TRP A 520 6.17 4.14 9.13
CA TRP A 520 7.60 4.47 9.17
C TRP A 520 8.35 3.72 10.25
N ARG A 521 7.75 3.59 11.42
CA ARG A 521 8.27 2.75 12.49
C ARG A 521 8.48 1.29 12.07
N ASN A 522 7.57 0.76 11.24
CA ASN A 522 7.61 -0.60 10.73
C ASN A 522 8.55 -0.79 9.52
N ALA A 523 9.10 0.29 8.94
CA ALA A 523 9.92 0.21 7.73
C ALA A 523 11.29 -0.45 8.01
N SER A 524 11.39 -1.77 7.81
CA SER A 524 12.56 -2.59 8.17
C SER A 524 13.86 -2.13 7.51
N LYS A 525 13.78 -1.51 6.34
CA LYS A 525 14.91 -0.96 5.57
C LYS A 525 15.39 0.43 6.03
N CYS A 526 14.71 1.09 6.97
CA CYS A 526 15.04 2.46 7.38
C CYS A 526 15.88 2.50 8.66
N VAL A 527 17.08 3.08 8.63
CA VAL A 527 17.92 3.28 9.84
C VAL A 527 17.42 4.45 10.71
N GLY A 528 16.78 5.46 10.13
CA GLY A 528 16.39 6.73 10.77
C GLY A 528 15.13 6.70 11.65
N ARG A 529 14.66 5.52 12.08
CA ARG A 529 13.35 5.35 12.73
C ARG A 529 13.24 5.89 14.15
N ILE A 530 14.31 6.39 14.77
CA ILE A 530 14.26 6.93 16.14
C ILE A 530 13.28 8.10 16.30
N ALA A 531 12.99 8.82 15.21
CA ALA A 531 12.12 9.99 15.17
C ALA A 531 10.72 9.72 14.58
N TRP A 532 10.31 8.45 14.48
CA TRP A 532 9.08 8.03 13.79
C TRP A 532 7.81 8.80 14.22
N ASN A 533 7.72 9.13 15.51
CA ASN A 533 6.58 9.83 16.12
C ASN A 533 6.67 11.37 16.04
N ASN A 534 7.75 11.93 15.50
CA ASN A 534 7.90 13.38 15.31
C ASN A 534 7.43 13.87 13.93
N MET A 535 7.04 12.94 13.05
CA MET A 535 6.62 13.23 11.69
C MET A 535 5.34 14.07 11.68
N VAL A 536 5.38 15.19 10.94
CA VAL A 536 4.22 16.05 10.70
C VAL A 536 3.41 15.47 9.54
N ILE A 537 2.12 15.22 9.78
CA ILE A 537 1.19 14.69 8.79
C ILE A 537 0.30 15.82 8.29
N ARG A 538 0.31 16.06 6.97
CA ARG A 538 -0.57 17.02 6.31
C ARG A 538 -1.67 16.25 5.61
N ASP A 539 -2.88 16.31 6.15
CA ASP A 539 -4.05 15.68 5.54
C ASP A 539 -4.56 16.57 4.40
N ARG A 540 -4.38 16.11 3.16
CA ARG A 540 -4.83 16.76 1.93
C ARG A 540 -5.73 15.84 1.14
N ARG A 541 -6.46 14.95 1.82
CA ARG A 541 -7.37 13.99 1.19
C ARG A 541 -8.54 14.65 0.46
N HIS A 542 -8.87 15.89 0.79
CA HIS A 542 -9.91 16.66 0.07
C HIS A 542 -9.43 17.25 -1.25
N ILE A 543 -8.11 17.33 -1.49
CA ILE A 543 -7.55 17.88 -2.72
C ILE A 543 -7.65 16.86 -3.85
N THR A 544 -8.25 17.28 -4.97
CA THR A 544 -8.46 16.40 -6.14
C THR A 544 -8.06 17.06 -7.47
N ASP A 545 -7.76 18.36 -7.48
CA ASP A 545 -7.26 19.05 -8.66
C ASP A 545 -5.72 18.94 -8.73
N PRO A 546 -5.13 18.55 -9.88
CA PRO A 546 -3.69 18.37 -10.00
C PRO A 546 -2.88 19.66 -9.82
N ASP A 547 -3.43 20.83 -10.15
CA ASP A 547 -2.74 22.11 -9.94
C ASP A 547 -2.66 22.43 -8.44
N GLU A 548 -3.74 22.17 -7.69
CA GLU A 548 -3.76 22.27 -6.22
C GLU A 548 -2.82 21.24 -5.56
N ILE A 549 -2.77 20.00 -6.06
CA ILE A 549 -1.82 18.98 -5.59
C ILE A 549 -0.39 19.52 -5.71
N PHE A 550 0.00 20.08 -6.86
CA PHE A 550 1.33 20.64 -7.03
C PHE A 550 1.62 21.78 -6.04
N GLN A 551 0.63 22.66 -5.78
CA GLN A 551 0.80 23.72 -4.77
C GLN A 551 1.00 23.15 -3.36
N GLU A 552 0.29 22.10 -2.99
CA GLU A 552 0.48 21.42 -1.71
C GLU A 552 1.86 20.75 -1.61
N LEU A 553 2.40 20.24 -2.71
CA LEU A 553 3.76 19.69 -2.80
C LEU A 553 4.85 20.78 -2.70
N LYS A 554 4.64 21.95 -3.33
CA LYS A 554 5.51 23.11 -3.11
C LYS A 554 5.53 23.50 -1.65
N GLU A 555 4.37 23.61 -1.02
CA GLU A 555 4.30 23.90 0.41
C GLU A 555 4.91 22.76 1.25
N HIS A 556 4.84 21.49 0.81
CA HIS A 556 5.49 20.35 1.48
C HIS A 556 6.99 20.59 1.56
N VAL A 557 7.63 20.80 0.41
CA VAL A 557 9.06 21.04 0.37
C VAL A 557 9.43 22.28 1.16
N LYS A 558 8.66 23.35 1.04
CA LYS A 558 8.89 24.59 1.79
C LYS A 558 8.92 24.33 3.30
N ILE A 559 7.92 23.64 3.85
CA ILE A 559 7.82 23.30 5.29
C ILE A 559 8.96 22.36 5.68
N ALA A 560 9.18 21.32 4.89
CA ALA A 560 10.20 20.31 5.16
C ALA A 560 11.62 20.88 5.11
N THR A 561 11.93 21.81 4.19
CA THR A 561 13.25 22.43 4.07
C THR A 561 13.55 23.38 5.24
N ASN A 562 12.56 24.14 5.72
CA ASN A 562 12.66 24.99 6.92
C ASN A 562 14.00 25.75 7.08
N GLY A 563 14.46 26.40 6.00
CA GLY A 563 15.71 27.17 6.00
C GLY A 563 16.99 26.36 6.24
N GLY A 564 16.96 25.05 5.98
CA GLY A 564 18.06 24.10 6.24
C GLY A 564 17.83 23.21 7.46
N ASN A 565 16.99 23.62 8.42
CA ASN A 565 16.65 22.81 9.60
C ASN A 565 15.52 21.81 9.29
N LEU A 566 15.85 20.76 8.56
CA LEU A 566 14.87 19.86 7.94
C LEU A 566 13.84 19.30 8.92
N GLN A 567 12.57 19.39 8.54
CA GLN A 567 11.42 18.86 9.27
C GLN A 567 10.89 17.61 8.57
N ILE A 568 10.71 16.53 9.33
CA ILE A 568 10.09 15.30 8.84
C ILE A 568 8.62 15.59 8.54
N THR A 569 8.25 15.51 7.26
CA THR A 569 6.92 15.88 6.79
C THR A 569 6.39 14.81 5.86
N MET A 570 5.09 14.55 5.94
CA MET A 570 4.35 13.74 5.00
C MET A 570 3.10 14.49 4.57
N THR A 571 2.79 14.47 3.27
CA THR A 571 1.52 14.99 2.75
C THR A 571 0.69 13.84 2.20
N ALA A 572 -0.49 13.60 2.77
CA ALA A 572 -1.37 12.52 2.37
C ALA A 572 -2.50 13.04 1.47
N PHE A 573 -2.56 12.59 0.23
CA PHE A 573 -3.72 12.78 -0.65
C PHE A 573 -4.73 11.65 -0.48
N ARG A 574 -5.90 11.73 -1.13
CA ARG A 574 -6.94 10.70 -0.97
C ARG A 574 -6.42 9.31 -1.35
N PRO A 575 -6.86 8.26 -0.65
CA PRO A 575 -6.51 6.90 -1.03
C PRO A 575 -7.16 6.52 -2.37
N ARG A 576 -6.63 5.44 -2.96
CA ARG A 576 -7.22 4.79 -4.13
C ARG A 576 -8.63 4.32 -3.78
N GLN A 577 -9.62 4.71 -4.59
CA GLN A 577 -11.01 4.30 -4.38
C GLN A 577 -11.26 2.88 -4.91
N PRO A 578 -12.31 2.18 -4.43
CA PRO A 578 -12.74 0.92 -5.03
C PRO A 578 -12.89 1.04 -6.54
N LYS A 579 -12.39 0.05 -7.28
CA LYS A 579 -12.40 -0.02 -8.76
C LYS A 579 -11.55 1.06 -9.47
N GLU A 580 -10.88 1.98 -8.76
CA GLU A 580 -9.85 2.82 -9.38
C GLU A 580 -8.62 1.99 -9.68
N ARG A 581 -8.09 2.12 -10.91
CA ARG A 581 -6.92 1.36 -11.35
C ARG A 581 -5.65 1.81 -10.61
N TRP A 582 -5.35 3.11 -10.55
CA TRP A 582 -4.06 3.61 -10.03
C TRP A 582 -4.18 4.51 -8.79
N GLY A 583 -5.30 5.19 -8.60
CA GLY A 583 -5.39 6.31 -7.65
C GLY A 583 -4.57 7.52 -8.12
N ILE A 584 -4.34 8.49 -7.25
CA ILE A 584 -3.45 9.63 -7.51
C ILE A 584 -2.01 9.13 -7.50
N ARG A 585 -1.17 9.58 -8.44
CA ARG A 585 0.26 9.21 -8.54
C ARG A 585 1.13 10.39 -8.99
N THR A 586 2.39 10.38 -8.56
CA THR A 586 3.48 11.13 -9.20
C THR A 586 4.34 10.16 -10.00
N TRP A 587 4.80 10.56 -11.19
CA TRP A 587 5.71 9.72 -11.99
C TRP A 587 7.12 9.67 -11.39
N ASN A 588 7.52 10.72 -10.70
CA ASN A 588 8.84 10.86 -10.11
C ASN A 588 8.96 10.01 -8.84
N SER A 589 10.13 9.40 -8.64
CA SER A 589 10.44 8.60 -7.45
C SER A 589 10.70 9.44 -6.20
N GLN A 590 11.22 10.65 -6.40
CA GLN A 590 11.32 11.70 -5.39
C GLN A 590 10.84 13.02 -5.99
N LEU A 591 10.40 13.96 -5.14
CA LEU A 591 9.94 15.28 -5.59
C LEU A 591 11.06 16.05 -6.32
N TYR A 592 12.30 15.92 -5.85
CA TYR A 592 13.50 16.42 -6.51
C TYR A 592 14.38 15.25 -6.94
N ARG A 593 14.71 15.23 -8.23
CA ARG A 593 15.79 14.41 -8.79
C ARG A 593 16.42 15.14 -9.97
N TYR A 594 17.71 14.88 -10.18
CA TYR A 594 18.42 15.37 -11.35
C TYR A 594 18.12 14.51 -12.58
N ALA A 595 17.96 15.14 -13.74
CA ALA A 595 17.74 14.49 -15.01
C ALA A 595 18.98 13.70 -15.48
N ALA A 596 18.79 12.87 -16.51
CA ALA A 596 19.89 12.27 -17.25
C ALA A 596 19.64 12.26 -18.75
N TYR A 597 20.72 12.40 -19.52
CA TYR A 597 20.64 12.48 -20.97
C TYR A 597 21.73 11.63 -21.63
N LYS A 598 21.29 10.68 -22.45
CA LYS A 598 22.19 9.91 -23.30
C LYS A 598 22.80 10.79 -24.39
N GLN A 599 24.11 10.75 -24.53
CA GLN A 599 24.89 11.49 -25.52
C GLN A 599 25.07 10.67 -26.80
N ALA A 600 25.51 11.33 -27.87
CA ALA A 600 25.74 10.71 -29.18
C ALA A 600 26.84 9.63 -29.15
N ASP A 601 27.82 9.75 -28.26
CA ASP A 601 28.91 8.78 -28.05
C ASP A 601 28.52 7.61 -27.12
N GLY A 602 27.29 7.60 -26.61
CA GLY A 602 26.79 6.58 -25.68
C GLY A 602 27.02 6.89 -24.21
N SER A 603 27.78 7.93 -23.86
CA SER A 603 27.90 8.41 -22.49
C SER A 603 26.58 9.00 -21.97
N VAL A 604 26.45 9.15 -20.66
CA VAL A 604 25.28 9.76 -20.02
C VAL A 604 25.75 10.95 -19.19
N ILE A 605 25.13 12.12 -19.39
CA ILE A 605 25.29 13.28 -18.52
C ILE A 605 24.11 13.34 -17.54
N GLY A 606 24.37 13.70 -16.28
CA GLY A 606 23.36 13.71 -15.22
C GLY A 606 23.37 12.45 -14.38
N ASP A 607 22.21 12.07 -13.83
CA ASP A 607 22.04 10.91 -12.96
C ASP A 607 21.44 9.70 -13.72
N PRO A 608 22.21 8.68 -14.13
CA PRO A 608 21.73 7.59 -14.97
C PRO A 608 20.56 6.80 -14.39
N ALA A 609 20.37 6.77 -13.07
CA ALA A 609 19.20 6.16 -12.45
C ALA A 609 17.88 6.85 -12.83
N ASN A 610 17.91 8.05 -13.41
CA ASN A 610 16.76 8.78 -13.92
C ASN A 610 16.63 8.77 -15.44
N LEU A 611 17.49 8.07 -16.17
CA LEU A 611 17.50 8.15 -17.64
C LEU A 611 16.14 7.76 -18.24
N ALA A 612 15.58 6.62 -17.81
CA ALA A 612 14.28 6.15 -18.31
C ALA A 612 13.13 7.13 -17.98
N LEU A 613 13.10 7.65 -16.76
CA LEU A 613 12.11 8.66 -16.35
C LEU A 613 12.29 9.97 -17.14
N THR A 614 13.55 10.40 -17.35
CA THR A 614 13.87 11.62 -18.11
C THR A 614 13.37 11.48 -19.54
N ASP A 615 13.65 10.35 -20.19
CA ASP A 615 13.18 10.05 -21.55
C ASP A 615 11.65 10.03 -21.61
N ALA A 616 10.98 9.45 -20.62
CA ALA A 616 9.52 9.45 -20.52
C ALA A 616 8.94 10.87 -20.39
N ILE A 617 9.56 11.72 -19.56
CA ILE A 617 9.14 13.12 -19.33
C ILE A 617 9.42 13.98 -20.58
N ILE A 618 10.55 13.79 -21.27
CA ILE A 618 10.82 14.45 -22.56
C ILE A 618 9.78 14.03 -23.60
N LYS A 619 9.48 12.73 -23.70
CA LYS A 619 8.44 12.21 -24.61
C LYS A 619 7.06 12.75 -24.28
N PHE A 620 6.77 12.99 -23.00
CA PHE A 620 5.53 13.60 -22.54
C PHE A 620 5.42 15.08 -22.95
N GLY A 621 6.55 15.77 -23.14
CA GLY A 621 6.61 17.11 -23.69
C GLY A 621 7.57 18.06 -22.99
N TRP A 622 8.38 17.59 -22.05
CA TRP A 622 9.39 18.44 -21.41
C TRP A 622 10.45 18.89 -22.40
N GLN A 623 10.80 20.17 -22.32
CA GLN A 623 11.94 20.73 -23.02
C GLN A 623 13.05 20.94 -21.99
N PRO A 624 14.10 20.10 -21.99
CA PRO A 624 15.24 20.26 -21.11
C PRO A 624 15.88 21.65 -21.23
N PRO A 625 16.48 22.19 -20.15
CA PRO A 625 17.28 23.41 -20.23
C PRO A 625 18.40 23.30 -21.27
N GLU A 626 18.70 24.41 -21.94
CA GLU A 626 19.83 24.51 -22.87
C GLU A 626 20.79 25.63 -22.41
N PRO A 627 22.08 25.33 -22.16
CA PRO A 627 22.71 24.01 -22.27
C PRO A 627 22.26 23.06 -21.15
N ARG A 628 22.17 21.76 -21.48
CA ARG A 628 21.92 20.69 -20.49
C ARG A 628 23.09 20.57 -19.53
N THR A 629 22.79 20.23 -18.27
CA THR A 629 23.80 20.09 -17.21
C THR A 629 23.66 18.76 -16.45
N GLU A 630 24.71 18.40 -15.69
CA GLU A 630 24.72 17.23 -14.81
C GLU A 630 23.68 17.30 -13.66
N TYR A 631 23.05 18.46 -13.46
CA TYR A 631 22.25 18.75 -12.28
C TYR A 631 20.97 19.54 -12.66
N ASP A 632 20.39 19.23 -13.82
CA ASP A 632 19.09 19.78 -14.22
C ASP A 632 17.98 19.11 -13.38
N ILE A 633 17.15 19.88 -12.69
CA ILE A 633 16.04 19.34 -11.90
C ILE A 633 14.92 18.88 -12.82
N LEU A 634 14.45 17.64 -12.65
CA LEU A 634 13.29 17.12 -13.37
C LEU A 634 12.01 17.87 -12.97
N PRO A 635 11.11 18.17 -13.92
CA PRO A 635 9.76 18.57 -13.58
C PRO A 635 9.01 17.40 -12.93
N LEU A 636 7.93 17.71 -12.23
CA LEU A 636 7.04 16.72 -11.63
C LEU A 636 5.87 16.42 -12.57
N VAL A 637 5.58 15.15 -12.85
CA VAL A 637 4.34 14.76 -13.54
C VAL A 637 3.35 14.18 -12.53
N ILE A 638 2.16 14.78 -12.44
CA ILE A 638 1.07 14.39 -11.55
C ILE A 638 -0.06 13.79 -12.39
N GLU A 639 -0.53 12.62 -11.99
CA GLU A 639 -1.66 11.94 -12.59
C GLU A 639 -2.78 11.75 -11.56
N VAL A 640 -3.98 12.20 -11.93
CA VAL A 640 -5.19 12.09 -11.12
C VAL A 640 -6.23 11.27 -11.90
N PRO A 641 -6.90 10.27 -11.28
CA PRO A 641 -7.91 9.48 -11.97
C PRO A 641 -8.97 10.33 -12.65
N GLY A 642 -9.23 10.05 -13.93
CA GLY A 642 -10.23 10.75 -14.75
C GLY A 642 -9.75 12.09 -15.33
N GLN A 643 -8.50 12.48 -15.11
CA GLN A 643 -7.90 13.69 -15.67
C GLN A 643 -6.65 13.34 -16.50
N GLU A 644 -6.31 14.18 -17.48
CA GLU A 644 -5.04 14.05 -18.19
C GLU A 644 -3.87 14.35 -17.24
N PRO A 645 -2.76 13.59 -17.32
CA PRO A 645 -1.55 13.92 -16.56
C PRO A 645 -1.09 15.35 -16.87
N LYS A 646 -0.51 16.02 -15.87
CA LYS A 646 0.04 17.38 -16.01
C LYS A 646 1.46 17.44 -15.49
N MET A 647 2.28 18.26 -16.15
CA MET A 647 3.69 18.46 -15.83
C MET A 647 3.92 19.83 -15.22
N TYR A 648 4.68 19.88 -14.14
CA TYR A 648 4.91 21.07 -13.32
C TYR A 648 6.40 21.30 -13.12
N HIS A 649 6.81 22.56 -13.17
CA HIS A 649 8.21 22.95 -13.03
C HIS A 649 8.44 23.57 -11.66
N TRP A 650 9.59 23.24 -11.07
CA TRP A 650 10.08 23.87 -9.86
C TRP A 650 10.77 25.18 -10.20
N GLU A 651 10.55 26.21 -9.38
CA GLU A 651 11.35 27.42 -9.47
C GLU A 651 12.73 27.19 -8.83
N LYS A 652 13.76 27.84 -9.36
CA LYS A 652 15.15 27.59 -8.93
C LYS A 652 15.38 27.90 -7.44
N ASP A 653 14.68 28.89 -6.90
CA ASP A 653 14.74 29.29 -5.50
C ASP A 653 13.96 28.36 -4.54
N GLU A 654 13.18 27.41 -5.09
CA GLU A 654 12.46 26.39 -4.30
C GLU A 654 13.31 25.17 -3.99
N VAL A 655 14.42 24.99 -4.72
CA VAL A 655 15.34 23.87 -4.58
C VAL A 655 16.58 24.31 -3.82
N LEU A 656 16.65 23.97 -2.54
CA LEU A 656 17.87 24.16 -1.75
C LEU A 656 18.91 23.11 -2.15
N GLU A 657 20.00 23.54 -2.77
CA GLU A 657 21.14 22.68 -3.12
C GLU A 657 22.37 23.01 -2.27
N VAL A 658 23.15 21.98 -1.93
CA VAL A 658 24.43 22.09 -1.22
C VAL A 658 25.56 21.74 -2.19
N PHE A 659 26.49 22.68 -2.40
CA PHE A 659 27.70 22.44 -3.17
C PHE A 659 28.73 21.72 -2.31
N ILE A 660 29.36 20.68 -2.87
CA ILE A 660 30.27 19.81 -2.14
C ILE A 660 31.71 20.32 -2.23
N GLU A 661 32.30 20.64 -1.08
CA GLU A 661 33.67 21.09 -0.92
C GLU A 661 34.36 20.32 0.22
N HIS A 662 35.68 20.17 0.13
CA HIS A 662 36.47 19.47 1.14
C HIS A 662 37.11 20.48 2.11
N PRO A 663 37.10 20.23 3.44
CA PRO A 663 37.62 21.18 4.44
C PRO A 663 39.11 21.49 4.32
N THR A 664 39.89 20.56 3.75
CA THR A 664 41.36 20.66 3.67
C THR A 664 41.93 20.53 2.25
N ILE A 665 41.08 20.27 1.24
CA ILE A 665 41.51 20.05 -0.15
C ILE A 665 40.75 21.06 -1.04
N PRO A 666 41.29 22.27 -1.23
CA PRO A 666 40.60 23.35 -1.94
C PRO A 666 40.20 23.02 -3.38
N GLU A 667 40.97 22.19 -4.06
CA GLU A 667 40.73 21.75 -5.45
C GLU A 667 39.51 20.83 -5.56
N PHE A 668 39.01 20.27 -4.44
CA PHE A 668 37.85 19.38 -4.44
C PHE A 668 36.57 20.06 -4.95
N LYS A 669 36.40 21.36 -4.68
CA LYS A 669 35.25 22.14 -5.15
C LYS A 669 35.20 22.25 -6.69
N ASP A 670 36.35 22.08 -7.36
CA ASP A 670 36.45 22.20 -8.82
C ASP A 670 35.82 21.00 -9.54
N LEU A 671 35.49 19.91 -8.80
CA LEU A 671 34.66 18.81 -9.29
C LEU A 671 33.21 19.23 -9.55
N GLY A 672 32.77 20.39 -9.05
CA GLY A 672 31.44 20.96 -9.33
C GLY A 672 30.27 20.14 -8.77
N MET A 673 30.54 19.23 -7.82
CA MET A 673 29.52 18.37 -7.23
C MET A 673 28.54 19.17 -6.37
N ARG A 674 27.25 18.83 -6.47
CA ARG A 674 26.18 19.39 -5.65
C ARG A 674 25.05 18.40 -5.46
N TRP A 675 24.27 18.57 -4.40
CA TRP A 675 23.11 17.74 -4.11
C TRP A 675 21.96 18.55 -3.52
N TYR A 676 20.71 18.19 -3.82
CA TYR A 676 19.54 18.80 -3.20
C TYR A 676 19.44 18.40 -1.73
N ALA A 677 18.96 19.31 -0.87
CA ALA A 677 19.00 19.16 0.58
C ALA A 677 17.98 18.15 1.14
N ILE A 678 16.85 17.94 0.46
CA ILE A 678 15.69 17.20 0.97
C ILE A 678 15.47 15.89 0.21
N PRO A 679 15.57 14.72 0.88
CA PRO A 679 15.16 13.43 0.31
C PRO A 679 13.65 13.23 0.47
N ALA A 680 12.86 13.68 -0.50
CA ALA A 680 11.39 13.58 -0.46
C ALA A 680 10.90 12.48 -1.40
N ILE A 681 10.67 11.27 -0.88
CA ILE A 681 10.19 10.10 -1.62
C ILE A 681 8.72 10.31 -2.02
N SER A 682 8.36 9.99 -3.26
CA SER A 682 7.01 10.24 -3.80
C SER A 682 6.36 9.06 -4.53
N ASN A 683 7.09 7.97 -4.80
CA ASN A 683 6.55 6.81 -5.53
C ASN A 683 6.20 5.58 -4.66
N PHE A 684 6.23 5.70 -3.34
CA PHE A 684 5.71 4.66 -2.47
C PHE A 684 4.19 4.79 -2.30
N SER A 685 3.56 3.66 -2.03
CA SER A 685 2.23 3.62 -1.44
C SER A 685 2.33 3.28 0.05
N VAL A 686 1.37 3.72 0.85
CA VAL A 686 1.27 3.36 2.28
C VAL A 686 -0.05 2.65 2.51
N HIS A 687 0.02 1.44 3.06
CA HIS A 687 -1.16 0.64 3.42
C HIS A 687 -1.42 0.77 4.91
N ILE A 688 -2.64 1.16 5.27
CA ILE A 688 -3.08 1.36 6.66
C ILE A 688 -4.44 0.70 6.81
N GLY A 689 -4.53 -0.42 7.55
CA GLY A 689 -5.80 -1.08 7.85
C GLY A 689 -6.60 -1.45 6.59
N GLY A 690 -5.91 -1.89 5.53
CA GLY A 690 -6.52 -2.21 4.23
C GLY A 690 -6.82 -1.02 3.31
N ILE A 691 -6.55 0.22 3.70
CA ILE A 691 -6.66 1.40 2.85
C ILE A 691 -5.30 1.71 2.19
N ASN A 692 -5.30 1.88 0.86
CA ASN A 692 -4.09 2.16 0.07
C ASN A 692 -3.99 3.65 -0.29
N TYR A 693 -2.97 4.32 0.27
CA TYR A 693 -2.57 5.69 -0.08
C TYR A 693 -1.47 5.67 -1.14
N GLY A 694 -1.83 5.82 -2.41
CA GLY A 694 -0.90 5.75 -3.55
C GLY A 694 -0.08 7.02 -3.84
N CYS A 695 -0.47 8.17 -3.24
CA CYS A 695 0.29 9.42 -3.33
C CYS A 695 0.38 10.04 -1.94
N ILE A 696 1.52 9.81 -1.28
CA ILE A 696 1.76 10.23 0.09
C ILE A 696 3.24 10.62 0.29
N PRO A 697 3.73 11.66 -0.41
CA PRO A 697 5.14 12.01 -0.36
C PRO A 697 5.61 12.32 1.05
N PHE A 698 6.80 11.83 1.36
CA PHE A 698 7.41 11.83 2.69
C PHE A 698 8.89 12.22 2.59
N ASN A 699 9.36 13.01 3.54
CA ASN A 699 10.78 13.31 3.69
C ASN A 699 11.29 13.03 5.11
N GLY A 700 12.55 12.65 5.19
CA GLY A 700 13.39 12.78 6.37
C GLY A 700 14.52 13.78 6.10
N TRP A 701 15.73 13.40 6.49
CA TRP A 701 16.98 14.04 6.11
C TRP A 701 17.99 12.95 5.71
N TYR A 702 19.01 13.35 4.96
CA TYR A 702 20.04 12.41 4.50
C TYR A 702 20.91 11.90 5.64
N MET A 703 21.30 10.63 5.51
CA MET A 703 22.56 10.09 6.01
C MET A 703 23.66 10.32 4.96
N ASP A 704 24.85 10.71 5.39
CA ASP A 704 26.02 11.01 4.53
C ASP A 704 26.27 9.97 3.43
N THR A 705 26.20 8.69 3.79
CA THR A 705 26.47 7.58 2.86
C THR A 705 25.44 7.42 1.74
N GLU A 706 24.24 8.00 1.85
CA GLU A 706 23.25 8.01 0.76
C GLU A 706 23.77 8.84 -0.42
N ILE A 707 24.22 10.07 -0.14
CA ILE A 707 24.80 10.97 -1.16
C ILE A 707 26.16 10.43 -1.64
N MET A 708 26.94 9.77 -0.78
CA MET A 708 28.15 9.08 -1.21
C MET A 708 27.84 8.02 -2.27
N ARG A 709 26.84 7.17 -2.04
CA ARG A 709 26.39 6.15 -3.02
C ARG A 709 25.93 6.81 -4.31
N ASP A 710 25.18 7.91 -4.22
CA ASP A 710 24.74 8.68 -5.39
C ASP A 710 25.93 9.16 -6.25
N PHE A 711 27.04 9.56 -5.65
CA PHE A 711 28.24 10.00 -6.37
C PHE A 711 29.16 8.86 -6.84
N LEU A 712 29.26 7.76 -6.09
CA LEU A 712 30.28 6.73 -6.31
C LEU A 712 29.81 5.51 -7.11
N ASP A 713 28.53 5.16 -7.07
CA ASP A 713 28.05 3.96 -7.74
C ASP A 713 28.23 4.05 -9.26
N GLU A 714 28.66 2.94 -9.88
CA GLU A 714 28.96 2.87 -11.31
C GLU A 714 27.75 3.16 -12.20
N TYR A 715 26.55 2.79 -11.73
CA TYR A 715 25.28 3.06 -12.40
C TYR A 715 24.66 4.41 -12.00
N ARG A 716 25.41 5.26 -11.29
CA ARG A 716 25.03 6.62 -10.87
C ARG A 716 26.02 7.64 -11.45
N TYR A 717 26.50 8.61 -10.67
CA TYR A 717 27.44 9.63 -11.18
C TYR A 717 28.87 9.10 -11.39
N ASN A 718 29.22 7.94 -10.82
CA ASN A 718 30.51 7.26 -11.00
C ASN A 718 31.75 8.18 -10.90
N LYS A 719 31.83 9.04 -9.88
CA LYS A 719 32.91 10.04 -9.71
C LYS A 719 34.18 9.49 -9.05
N MET A 720 34.28 8.16 -8.88
CA MET A 720 35.32 7.55 -8.06
C MET A 720 36.74 7.87 -8.57
N GLU A 721 36.99 7.73 -9.87
CA GLU A 721 38.30 8.06 -10.47
C GLU A 721 38.60 9.55 -10.47
N ASP A 722 37.60 10.40 -10.68
CA ASP A 722 37.79 11.86 -10.72
C ASP A 722 38.17 12.40 -9.34
N ILE A 723 37.55 11.86 -8.29
CA ILE A 723 37.95 12.16 -6.91
C ILE A 723 39.37 11.64 -6.64
N ALA A 724 39.71 10.42 -7.08
CA ALA A 724 41.06 9.87 -6.89
C ALA A 724 42.16 10.75 -7.51
N LYS A 725 41.90 11.36 -8.68
CA LYS A 725 42.81 12.30 -9.34
C LYS A 725 43.04 13.56 -8.50
N VAL A 726 41.97 14.15 -7.95
CA VAL A 726 42.07 15.32 -7.05
C VAL A 726 42.84 14.97 -5.78
N LEU A 727 42.61 13.78 -5.24
CA LEU A 727 43.30 13.26 -4.05
C LEU A 727 44.74 12.80 -4.33
N LYS A 728 45.17 12.74 -5.61
CA LYS A 728 46.49 12.26 -6.05
C LYS A 728 46.80 10.83 -5.57
N LEU A 729 45.82 9.94 -5.67
CA LEU A 729 45.96 8.53 -5.27
C LEU A 729 46.57 7.67 -6.38
N ASP A 730 47.25 6.60 -5.97
CA ASP A 730 47.70 5.54 -6.89
C ASP A 730 46.55 4.57 -7.17
N THR A 731 46.01 4.60 -8.38
CA THR A 731 44.89 3.74 -8.82
C THR A 731 45.35 2.50 -9.60
N SER A 732 46.65 2.15 -9.54
CA SER A 732 47.23 1.04 -10.32
C SER A 732 46.80 -0.35 -9.85
N SER A 733 46.32 -0.48 -8.60
CA SER A 733 45.92 -1.74 -7.99
C SER A 733 44.91 -1.52 -6.87
N GLU A 734 43.94 -2.42 -6.71
CA GLU A 734 42.99 -2.41 -5.59
C GLU A 734 43.67 -2.55 -4.22
N GLN A 735 44.85 -3.16 -4.16
CA GLN A 735 45.59 -3.31 -2.90
C GLN A 735 46.06 -1.97 -2.30
N THR A 736 46.04 -0.88 -3.08
CA THR A 736 46.30 0.47 -2.59
C THR A 736 45.13 1.04 -1.77
N LEU A 737 43.96 0.38 -1.81
CA LEU A 737 42.72 0.81 -1.16
C LEU A 737 42.27 2.22 -1.59
N TRP A 738 42.55 2.57 -2.83
CA TRP A 738 42.25 3.91 -3.34
C TRP A 738 40.74 4.20 -3.34
N ARG A 739 39.89 3.20 -3.61
CA ARG A 739 38.42 3.34 -3.55
C ARG A 739 37.92 3.63 -2.14
N ASP A 740 38.42 2.90 -1.15
CA ASP A 740 38.11 3.12 0.26
C ASP A 740 38.50 4.52 0.71
N ARG A 741 39.66 5.00 0.25
CA ARG A 741 40.12 6.36 0.54
C ARG A 741 39.28 7.43 -0.14
N VAL A 742 38.88 7.23 -1.39
CA VAL A 742 37.92 8.10 -2.08
C VAL A 742 36.60 8.19 -1.30
N ALA A 743 36.04 7.05 -0.90
CA ALA A 743 34.79 7.00 -0.15
C ALA A 743 34.88 7.73 1.20
N LEU A 744 36.00 7.59 1.91
CA LEU A 744 36.24 8.29 3.16
C LEU A 744 36.29 9.81 2.98
N GLU A 745 37.14 10.30 2.06
CA GLU A 745 37.33 11.74 1.83
C GLU A 745 36.06 12.40 1.25
N LEU A 746 35.28 11.67 0.43
CA LEU A 746 33.99 12.16 -0.06
C LEU A 746 32.97 12.34 1.07
N ASN A 747 32.84 11.39 2.00
CA ASN A 747 31.93 11.58 3.15
C ASN A 747 32.37 12.77 4.01
N ILE A 748 33.68 12.98 4.20
CA ILE A 748 34.20 14.16 4.91
C ILE A 748 33.75 15.45 4.20
N ALA A 749 33.88 15.51 2.87
CA ALA A 749 33.42 16.65 2.08
C ALA A 749 31.90 16.88 2.20
N ILE A 750 31.10 15.82 2.10
CA ILE A 750 29.63 15.89 2.19
C ILE A 750 29.20 16.44 3.56
N LEU A 751 29.69 15.84 4.65
CA LEU A 751 29.38 16.26 6.01
C LEU A 751 29.79 17.72 6.27
N HIS A 752 31.00 18.09 5.84
CA HIS A 752 31.49 19.46 5.96
C HIS A 752 30.59 20.47 5.22
N SER A 753 30.20 20.13 4.00
CA SER A 753 29.42 21.01 3.12
C SER A 753 28.01 21.24 3.67
N PHE A 754 27.34 20.18 4.11
CA PHE A 754 26.02 20.28 4.74
C PHE A 754 26.06 21.06 6.06
N GLN A 755 27.08 20.82 6.88
CA GLN A 755 27.30 21.60 8.10
C GLN A 755 27.53 23.09 7.80
N LYS A 756 28.39 23.41 6.82
CA LYS A 756 28.67 24.78 6.39
C LYS A 756 27.43 25.49 5.86
N ALA A 757 26.60 24.77 5.09
CA ALA A 757 25.33 25.25 4.57
C ALA A 757 24.21 25.33 5.63
N LYS A 758 24.46 24.83 6.85
CA LYS A 758 23.47 24.73 7.95
C LYS A 758 22.24 23.88 7.55
N VAL A 759 22.49 22.82 6.80
CA VAL A 759 21.48 21.86 6.37
C VAL A 759 21.57 20.60 7.24
N THR A 760 20.44 20.15 7.78
CA THR A 760 20.36 18.95 8.61
C THR A 760 20.82 17.71 7.84
N MET A 761 21.75 16.96 8.44
CA MET A 761 22.26 15.67 7.96
C MET A 761 22.72 14.87 9.19
N VAL A 762 22.78 13.55 9.06
CA VAL A 762 23.36 12.67 10.08
C VAL A 762 24.51 11.84 9.49
N ASP A 763 25.59 11.66 10.24
CA ASP A 763 26.64 10.72 9.87
C ASP A 763 26.22 9.26 10.18
N HIS A 764 26.70 8.32 9.37
CA HIS A 764 26.37 6.90 9.51
C HIS A 764 26.72 6.27 10.87
N GLN A 765 27.70 6.80 11.62
CA GLN A 765 28.04 6.31 12.96
C GLN A 765 26.98 6.74 13.99
N THR A 766 26.55 8.00 13.94
CA THR A 766 25.47 8.52 14.78
C THR A 766 24.14 7.84 14.44
N ALA A 767 23.80 7.71 13.16
CA ALA A 767 22.59 7.02 12.70
C ALA A 767 22.53 5.57 13.22
N SER A 768 23.65 4.84 13.14
CA SER A 768 23.78 3.48 13.69
C SER A 768 23.47 3.41 15.19
N ARG A 769 24.01 4.34 16.00
CA ARG A 769 23.73 4.38 17.45
C ARG A 769 22.28 4.77 17.75
N GLN A 770 21.72 5.67 16.96
CA GLN A 770 20.31 6.04 17.05
C GLN A 770 19.39 4.85 16.75
N PHE A 771 19.74 4.01 15.76
CA PHE A 771 19.00 2.79 15.46
C PHE A 771 19.00 1.81 16.64
N LEU A 772 20.17 1.54 17.25
CA LEU A 772 20.22 0.68 18.44
C LEU A 772 19.43 1.25 19.62
N THR A 773 19.40 2.58 19.75
CA THR A 773 18.57 3.26 20.75
C THR A 773 17.08 3.08 20.44
N HIS A 774 16.70 3.14 19.16
CA HIS A 774 15.34 2.87 18.71
C HIS A 774 14.93 1.42 19.02
N ASP A 775 15.71 0.42 18.62
CA ASP A 775 15.46 -0.99 18.96
C ASP A 775 15.27 -1.21 20.47
N LEU A 776 16.11 -0.58 21.30
CA LEU A 776 15.93 -0.63 22.75
C LEU A 776 14.62 0.01 23.23
N ARG A 777 14.17 1.11 22.60
CA ARG A 777 12.87 1.74 22.91
C ARG A 777 11.70 0.82 22.51
N GLU A 778 11.79 0.15 21.38
CA GLU A 778 10.79 -0.81 20.91
C GLU A 778 10.66 -1.96 21.92
N LYS A 779 11.79 -2.55 22.33
CA LYS A 779 11.85 -3.63 23.33
C LYS A 779 11.29 -3.21 24.68
N LYS A 780 11.63 -2.01 25.15
CA LYS A 780 11.07 -1.45 26.40
C LYS A 780 9.57 -1.23 26.33
N ALA A 781 9.03 -1.01 25.13
CA ALA A 781 7.61 -0.88 24.89
C ALA A 781 6.92 -2.24 24.59
N GLY A 782 7.62 -3.36 24.76
CA GLY A 782 7.08 -4.71 24.60
C GLY A 782 6.95 -5.18 23.15
N ARG A 783 7.69 -4.57 22.21
CA ARG A 783 7.62 -4.88 20.78
C ARG A 783 8.99 -5.26 20.22
N GLU A 784 8.99 -6.10 19.20
CA GLU A 784 10.19 -6.38 18.40
C GLU A 784 10.41 -5.29 17.35
N CYS A 785 11.66 -5.02 16.98
CA CYS A 785 12.02 -4.08 15.93
C CYS A 785 12.34 -4.84 14.64
N PRO A 786 11.55 -4.72 13.55
CA PRO A 786 11.92 -5.33 12.27
C PRO A 786 13.14 -4.63 11.69
N GLY A 787 14.07 -5.37 11.07
CA GLY A 787 15.28 -4.81 10.48
C GLY A 787 15.83 -5.68 9.36
N ASP A 788 15.96 -5.09 8.18
CA ASP A 788 16.71 -5.67 7.07
C ASP A 788 18.19 -5.28 7.23
N PHE A 789 19.01 -6.28 7.56
CA PHE A 789 20.44 -6.08 7.82
C PHE A 789 21.16 -5.43 6.62
N GLY A 790 20.81 -5.83 5.39
CA GLY A 790 21.46 -5.33 4.17
C GLY A 790 21.17 -3.86 3.88
N TRP A 791 20.11 -3.31 4.47
CA TRP A 791 19.71 -1.91 4.32
C TRP A 791 20.06 -1.04 5.54
N VAL A 792 19.95 -1.59 6.75
CA VAL A 792 20.23 -0.85 8.00
C VAL A 792 21.73 -0.64 8.19
N VAL A 793 22.56 -1.59 7.76
CA VAL A 793 24.02 -1.44 7.83
C VAL A 793 24.47 -0.42 6.76
N PRO A 794 25.17 0.66 7.15
CA PRO A 794 25.60 1.67 6.19
C PRO A 794 26.57 1.11 5.14
N ALA A 795 26.53 1.68 3.94
CA ALA A 795 27.39 1.29 2.83
C ALA A 795 28.89 1.62 3.04
N ALA A 796 29.21 2.40 4.07
CA ALA A 796 30.58 2.69 4.50
C ALA A 796 30.75 2.39 6.00
N GLY A 797 31.99 2.12 6.41
CA GLY A 797 32.35 1.86 7.80
C GLY A 797 32.17 0.41 8.27
N GLY A 798 31.21 -0.34 7.69
CA GLY A 798 31.04 -1.77 7.95
C GLY A 798 31.04 -2.12 9.45
N SER A 799 31.97 -2.96 9.88
CA SER A 799 32.09 -3.39 11.29
C SER A 799 32.52 -2.31 12.28
N ALA A 800 32.93 -1.13 11.82
CA ALA A 800 33.11 0.04 12.68
C ALA A 800 31.76 0.62 13.15
N CYS A 801 30.68 0.40 12.39
CA CYS A 801 29.33 0.79 12.78
C CYS A 801 28.76 -0.22 13.79
N PRO A 802 28.17 0.22 14.91
CA PRO A 802 27.69 -0.69 15.94
C PRO A 802 26.51 -1.57 15.50
N VAL A 803 25.74 -1.14 14.48
CA VAL A 803 24.64 -1.95 13.90
C VAL A 803 25.12 -3.20 13.18
N TRP A 804 26.38 -3.25 12.71
CA TRP A 804 26.96 -4.44 12.08
C TRP A 804 26.93 -5.66 13.01
N HIS A 805 27.13 -5.44 14.31
CA HIS A 805 27.20 -6.50 15.32
C HIS A 805 25.82 -6.83 15.91
N HIS A 806 24.75 -6.20 15.40
CA HIS A 806 23.40 -6.38 15.88
C HIS A 806 22.63 -7.28 14.91
N GLN A 807 22.33 -8.50 15.35
CA GLN A 807 21.47 -9.40 14.58
C GLN A 807 20.04 -8.84 14.52
N MET A 808 19.49 -8.78 13.31
CA MET A 808 18.16 -8.25 13.03
C MET A 808 17.27 -9.35 12.46
N ARG A 809 15.96 -9.22 12.66
CA ARG A 809 14.95 -10.06 12.02
C ARG A 809 14.14 -9.18 11.09
N ASP A 810 14.03 -9.57 9.82
CA ASP A 810 13.16 -8.92 8.85
C ASP A 810 11.80 -9.64 8.85
N PHE A 811 10.77 -8.96 9.35
CA PHE A 811 9.41 -9.48 9.40
C PHE A 811 8.41 -8.39 9.08
N TYR A 812 7.31 -8.78 8.43
CA TYR A 812 6.29 -7.86 7.96
C TYR A 812 5.31 -7.47 9.06
N LEU A 813 4.98 -6.18 9.12
CA LEU A 813 3.92 -5.58 9.95
C LEU A 813 3.13 -4.60 9.07
N GLU A 814 1.82 -4.50 9.27
CA GLU A 814 0.98 -3.43 8.69
C GLU A 814 0.48 -2.53 9.83
N PRO A 815 0.48 -1.18 9.71
CA PRO A 815 0.77 -0.34 8.54
C PRO A 815 2.18 -0.42 7.96
N ALA A 816 2.33 -0.25 6.64
CA ALA A 816 3.62 -0.36 5.94
C ALA A 816 3.72 0.52 4.68
N TYR A 817 4.95 0.84 4.31
CA TYR A 817 5.29 1.35 2.97
C TYR A 817 5.44 0.20 1.98
N HIS A 818 5.00 0.42 0.77
CA HIS A 818 5.11 -0.52 -0.33
C HIS A 818 5.64 0.17 -1.59
N HIS A 819 6.57 -0.50 -2.26
CA HIS A 819 6.96 -0.12 -3.61
C HIS A 819 5.76 -0.25 -4.56
N ALA A 820 5.64 0.66 -5.52
CA ALA A 820 4.53 0.70 -6.46
C ALA A 820 5.06 0.89 -7.88
N ALA A 821 4.35 0.35 -8.88
CA ALA A 821 4.80 0.32 -10.27
C ALA A 821 4.91 1.72 -10.86
N ASP A 822 6.01 2.02 -11.55
CA ASP A 822 6.19 3.29 -12.22
C ASP A 822 5.14 3.46 -13.33
N ARG A 823 4.31 4.50 -13.21
CA ARG A 823 3.13 4.69 -14.04
C ARG A 823 3.44 4.87 -15.53
N TRP A 824 4.61 5.44 -15.83
CA TRP A 824 5.10 5.70 -17.19
C TRP A 824 5.76 4.47 -17.83
N ASP A 825 6.09 3.45 -17.05
CA ASP A 825 6.72 2.20 -17.51
C ASP A 825 5.69 1.11 -17.86
N VAL A 826 4.42 1.30 -17.47
CA VAL A 826 3.30 0.34 -17.67
C VAL A 826 2.26 0.88 -18.64
#